data_AF-A0A2H0YUH6-F1
#
_entry.id   AF-A0A2H0YUH6-F1
#
_cell.length_a   1.000
_cell.length_b   1.000
_cell.length_c   1.000
_cell.angle_alpha   90.00
_cell.angle_beta   90.00
_cell.angle_gamma   90.00
#
_symmetry.space_group_name_H-M   'P 1'
#
loop_
_entity.id
_entity.type
_entity.pdbx_description
1 polymer ?
#
loop_
_entity_poly.entity_id
_entity_poly.type
_entity_poly.pdbx_seq_one_letter_code
_entity_poly.pdbx_strand_id
1 'polypeptide(L)'
;MKKGLKLTKFFTIGAVALLSTVFLCSQGTASGKAKIERREIRDSAMVVSNGEYLSSVLKTDFKFNVFGVAWQGRETVGISLRYHDSSGWSKWQQIEDYLERDGWYYSTDPIVANKGTELQYKVDSSANLKNIKLIYLGESSGSNFKKRNIFDFLFSKAQAADSLEIIPRSEWGADEDWRFSGSDKEIWPASYQRPEKFVIHHTAGSTGGDNPAAAVRGVYYWHSTVLGWGDIGYNYLIDQNGNIYEGRYGGDGVIGAHVYRTKICARFRFGGEQYEADFNKGTIGIAVLGNYEDGLTLNSKVKNALADLIAVKGKEFGIEPKGEGYMIDNTYPHIVGHKDLDCTACPGTNLYQKLGTIRDLAQKKYDVLNGIADPIIKATYVQQSKQSLAIDTGKEKQFWVEFKNEGNVTWHNYGINQPYVIAKNPPSVLKGSDWEAESIVAYLDSPNVAPGEIGRFTFNLKAPIDLLETSESFSLAFDNKIQKKSEFQVTVKITNLPFAAKLKNRSINLAMFLNDTQLVTFEFRNEGINSWKKGEVRLNIYDLDDQISRFYDKSWNDQYGQLDFEETEVKTNKIATFTLKLKAPRELGIFKNIYRLIGKNEIIQEENHSVTRIDSPYQAKLVSQNIPLAVLNYWKIPVTVKFENTGIGTWDQNLILNVYDLGKKTSRFKDSSWENTQGQFSLKEKAVKSGDIGTFQLILKAPEGKGVYLHILELKIKGSDLVVQNGEASLITRVDS
;
A
#
# COMPACT_ATOMS: atom_id res chain seq x y z
N MET A 1 63.13 28.18 -24.37
CA MET A 1 62.89 28.53 -25.79
C MET A 1 61.60 27.86 -26.27
N LYS A 2 60.65 28.70 -26.73
CA LYS A 2 59.63 28.52 -27.80
C LYS A 2 59.00 27.13 -28.03
N LYS A 3 57.68 26.96 -27.78
CA LYS A 3 56.49 27.10 -28.68
C LYS A 3 56.03 25.71 -29.17
N GLY A 4 54.76 25.33 -29.22
CA GLY A 4 53.51 26.00 -28.89
C GLY A 4 52.30 25.09 -29.15
N LEU A 5 51.20 25.47 -28.49
CA LEU A 5 49.77 25.26 -28.77
C LEU A 5 49.37 24.66 -30.14
N LYS A 6 48.43 23.70 -30.12
CA LYS A 6 47.12 23.85 -30.78
C LYS A 6 46.00 23.19 -29.95
N LEU A 7 45.11 24.06 -29.45
CA LEU A 7 43.76 23.77 -28.95
C LEU A 7 42.76 23.86 -30.10
N THR A 8 41.72 23.02 -30.04
CA THR A 8 40.30 23.28 -30.37
C THR A 8 39.52 22.16 -29.65
N LYS A 9 38.84 22.31 -28.47
CA LYS A 9 37.71 23.19 -28.05
C LYS A 9 36.54 23.08 -29.07
N PHE A 10 35.28 22.77 -28.75
CA PHE A 10 34.42 22.73 -27.55
C PHE A 10 33.24 21.76 -27.87
N PHE A 11 32.56 21.13 -26.91
CA PHE A 11 31.34 21.71 -26.31
C PHE A 11 31.01 21.11 -24.93
N THR A 12 30.50 22.01 -24.10
CA THR A 12 30.23 21.92 -22.67
C THR A 12 28.74 21.65 -22.45
N ILE A 13 28.43 20.87 -21.41
CA ILE A 13 27.26 20.90 -20.51
C ILE A 13 25.90 21.33 -21.12
N GLY A 14 24.97 20.38 -21.15
CA GLY A 14 23.52 20.60 -21.05
C GLY A 14 22.94 19.55 -20.12
N ALA A 15 22.54 19.96 -18.92
CA ALA A 15 21.81 19.14 -17.97
C ALA A 15 20.29 19.30 -18.19
N VAL A 16 19.56 18.34 -17.64
CA VAL A 16 18.14 18.41 -17.20
C VAL A 16 17.06 18.00 -18.22
N ALA A 17 16.25 17.06 -17.73
CA ALA A 17 14.80 16.89 -17.93
C ALA A 17 14.24 15.98 -19.04
N LEU A 18 13.34 15.11 -18.57
CA LEU A 18 12.27 14.35 -19.24
C LEU A 18 12.67 13.15 -20.11
N LEU A 19 12.41 11.95 -19.58
CA LEU A 19 11.23 11.17 -20.01
C LEU A 19 10.90 10.10 -18.95
N SER A 20 10.15 10.53 -17.94
CA SER A 20 9.15 9.72 -17.29
C SER A 20 7.98 9.53 -18.27
N THR A 21 7.97 8.43 -19.01
CA THR A 21 6.78 7.89 -19.68
C THR A 21 6.99 6.42 -19.97
N VAL A 22 6.12 5.60 -19.36
CA VAL A 22 5.39 4.50 -20.02
C VAL A 22 6.30 3.36 -20.48
N PHE A 23 6.35 2.22 -19.77
CA PHE A 23 5.32 1.18 -19.92
C PHE A 23 4.84 1.02 -21.37
N LEU A 24 5.76 1.00 -22.33
CA LEU A 24 5.57 0.22 -23.53
C LEU A 24 6.32 -1.06 -23.28
N CYS A 25 5.55 -2.14 -23.13
CA CYS A 25 5.76 -3.37 -23.87
C CYS A 25 7.07 -3.28 -24.65
N SER A 26 8.07 -4.08 -24.29
CA SER A 26 8.99 -4.55 -25.31
C SER A 26 8.10 -5.30 -26.30
N GLN A 27 7.53 -4.56 -27.27
CA GLN A 27 7.29 -5.09 -28.58
C GLN A 27 8.68 -5.46 -29.07
N GLY A 28 9.12 -6.64 -28.64
CA GLY A 28 10.07 -7.42 -29.38
C GLY A 28 9.58 -7.36 -30.81
N THR A 29 10.44 -6.85 -31.68
CA THR A 29 10.30 -6.87 -33.12
C THR A 29 9.48 -8.08 -33.53
N ALA A 30 8.30 -7.86 -34.10
CA ALA A 30 7.36 -8.90 -34.46
C ALA A 30 8.09 -10.01 -35.24
N SER A 31 8.47 -11.07 -34.52
CA SER A 31 8.78 -12.35 -35.10
C SER A 31 7.46 -12.85 -35.64
N GLY A 32 7.36 -13.10 -36.95
CA GLY A 32 6.10 -13.56 -37.54
C GLY A 32 5.59 -14.78 -36.78
N LYS A 33 4.31 -14.76 -36.37
CA LYS A 33 3.68 -15.87 -35.65
C LYS A 33 3.82 -17.14 -36.49
N ALA A 34 4.33 -18.21 -35.89
CA ALA A 34 4.42 -19.50 -36.57
C ALA A 34 2.99 -20.03 -36.79
N LYS A 35 2.56 -20.07 -38.06
CA LYS A 35 1.23 -20.60 -38.39
C LYS A 35 1.27 -22.13 -38.33
N ILE A 36 0.59 -22.69 -37.34
CA ILE A 36 0.36 -24.13 -37.20
C ILE A 36 -0.82 -24.54 -38.08
N GLU A 37 -0.59 -25.52 -38.94
CA GLU A 37 -1.62 -26.20 -39.71
C GLU A 37 -2.11 -27.43 -38.93
N ARG A 38 -3.43 -27.56 -38.82
CA ARG A 38 -4.11 -28.71 -38.23
C ARG A 38 -4.92 -29.43 -39.31
N ARG A 39 -4.87 -30.75 -39.28
CA ARG A 39 -5.76 -31.64 -40.05
C ARG A 39 -6.26 -32.78 -39.18
N GLU A 40 -7.39 -33.33 -39.60
CA GLU A 40 -7.98 -34.51 -38.98
C GLU A 40 -8.22 -35.56 -40.06
N ILE A 41 -7.82 -36.81 -39.79
CA ILE A 41 -8.22 -37.97 -40.58
C ILE A 41 -9.24 -38.74 -39.75
N ARG A 42 -10.46 -38.87 -40.27
CA ARG A 42 -11.51 -39.68 -39.66
C ARG A 42 -11.50 -41.06 -40.31
N ASP A 43 -11.49 -42.09 -39.48
CA ASP A 43 -11.64 -43.47 -39.93
C ASP A 43 -12.98 -43.99 -39.40
N SER A 44 -13.93 -44.19 -40.32
CA SER A 44 -15.34 -44.51 -40.03
C SER A 44 -15.73 -45.87 -40.60
N ALA A 45 -15.09 -46.94 -40.14
CA ALA A 45 -15.57 -48.32 -40.26
C ALA A 45 -14.67 -49.26 -39.46
N MET A 46 -15.00 -49.56 -38.20
CA MET A 46 -14.25 -50.54 -37.40
C MET A 46 -15.16 -51.70 -37.01
N VAL A 47 -15.20 -52.75 -37.84
CA VAL A 47 -15.66 -54.07 -37.40
C VAL A 47 -14.44 -54.80 -36.86
N VAL A 48 -14.29 -54.80 -35.54
CA VAL A 48 -13.29 -55.56 -34.83
C VAL A 48 -13.62 -57.05 -34.99
N SER A 49 -12.76 -57.81 -35.68
CA SER A 49 -12.79 -59.28 -35.63
C SER A 49 -11.41 -59.78 -35.21
N ASN A 50 -11.37 -60.70 -34.24
CA ASN A 50 -10.16 -61.33 -33.67
C ASN A 50 -9.12 -60.42 -32.99
N GLY A 51 -9.40 -59.90 -31.79
CA GLY A 51 -8.33 -59.60 -30.82
C GLY A 51 -7.69 -58.20 -30.92
N GLU A 52 -7.39 -57.70 -32.12
CA GLU A 52 -6.85 -56.35 -32.36
C GLU A 52 -7.29 -55.84 -33.74
N TYR A 53 -7.62 -54.55 -33.86
CA TYR A 53 -7.76 -53.87 -35.14
C TYR A 53 -6.49 -53.08 -35.44
N LEU A 54 -5.96 -53.21 -36.65
CA LEU A 54 -4.85 -52.41 -37.17
C LEU A 54 -5.35 -51.55 -38.33
N SER A 55 -5.15 -50.23 -38.25
CA SER A 55 -5.56 -49.32 -39.33
C SER A 55 -4.73 -49.54 -40.59
N SER A 56 -5.26 -49.12 -41.74
CA SER A 56 -4.42 -48.89 -42.92
C SER A 56 -3.36 -47.80 -42.63
N VAL A 57 -2.32 -47.73 -43.46
CA VAL A 57 -1.34 -46.63 -43.39
C VAL A 57 -2.01 -45.35 -43.89
N LEU A 58 -2.15 -44.38 -43.00
CA LEU A 58 -2.81 -43.11 -43.27
C LEU A 58 -1.76 -42.08 -43.68
N LYS A 59 -1.84 -41.53 -44.90
CA LYS A 59 -0.91 -40.51 -45.39
C LYS A 59 -1.36 -39.11 -45.00
N THR A 60 -0.41 -38.25 -44.65
CA THR A 60 -0.68 -36.84 -44.35
C THR A 60 -0.48 -35.95 -45.57
N ASP A 61 -1.24 -34.86 -45.67
CA ASP A 61 -1.15 -33.87 -46.76
C ASP A 61 0.06 -32.92 -46.60
N PHE A 62 0.61 -32.83 -45.39
CA PHE A 62 1.87 -32.17 -45.08
C PHE A 62 2.70 -32.93 -44.04
N LYS A 63 3.96 -32.54 -43.88
CA LYS A 63 4.86 -33.08 -42.86
C LYS A 63 4.47 -32.53 -41.48
N PHE A 64 4.17 -33.41 -40.53
CA PHE A 64 3.74 -33.01 -39.19
C PHE A 64 4.84 -33.18 -38.14
N ASN A 65 4.75 -32.41 -37.05
CA ASN A 65 5.68 -32.46 -35.92
C ASN A 65 5.00 -32.95 -34.63
N VAL A 66 3.68 -32.95 -34.58
CA VAL A 66 2.90 -33.42 -33.43
C VAL A 66 1.65 -34.12 -33.95
N PHE A 67 1.25 -35.23 -33.33
CA PHE A 67 -0.05 -35.84 -33.60
C PHE A 67 -0.61 -36.54 -32.36
N GLY A 68 -1.91 -36.78 -32.36
CA GLY A 68 -2.60 -37.55 -31.34
C GLY A 68 -3.91 -38.13 -31.87
N VAL A 69 -4.71 -38.66 -30.97
CA VAL A 69 -5.95 -39.36 -31.31
C VAL A 69 -7.12 -38.84 -30.49
N ALA A 70 -8.31 -38.90 -31.09
CA ALA A 70 -9.55 -38.79 -30.34
C ALA A 70 -10.54 -39.88 -30.77
N TRP A 71 -11.34 -40.38 -29.85
CA TRP A 71 -12.32 -41.43 -30.12
C TRP A 71 -13.65 -41.22 -29.40
N GLN A 72 -14.70 -41.86 -29.91
CA GLN A 72 -16.00 -41.96 -29.23
C GLN A 72 -16.28 -43.43 -28.95
N GLY A 73 -16.72 -43.76 -27.73
CA GLY A 73 -16.91 -45.15 -27.33
C GLY A 73 -16.83 -45.31 -25.81
N ARG A 74 -16.28 -46.43 -25.35
CA ARG A 74 -15.89 -46.57 -23.93
C ARG A 74 -14.65 -45.73 -23.62
N GLU A 75 -14.58 -45.32 -22.37
CA GLU A 75 -13.47 -44.57 -21.77
C GLU A 75 -12.15 -45.36 -21.79
N THR A 76 -12.19 -46.66 -21.48
CA THR A 76 -10.99 -47.52 -21.48
C THR A 76 -10.83 -48.25 -22.82
N VAL A 77 -9.91 -47.78 -23.66
CA VAL A 77 -9.53 -48.42 -24.93
C VAL A 77 -8.01 -48.54 -25.01
N GLY A 78 -7.49 -49.72 -25.30
CA GLY A 78 -6.08 -49.90 -25.64
C GLY A 78 -5.80 -49.38 -27.06
N ILE A 79 -5.58 -48.07 -27.21
CA ILE A 79 -5.15 -47.47 -28.47
C ILE A 79 -3.63 -47.36 -28.46
N SER A 80 -2.96 -47.85 -29.49
CA SER A 80 -1.55 -47.53 -29.74
C SER A 80 -1.39 -46.81 -31.06
N LEU A 81 -0.49 -45.83 -31.07
CA LEU A 81 -0.19 -44.99 -32.22
C LEU A 81 1.25 -45.21 -32.67
N ARG A 82 1.52 -44.98 -33.96
CA ARG A 82 2.87 -44.82 -34.49
C ARG A 82 2.87 -43.91 -35.71
N TYR A 83 4.03 -43.36 -36.02
CA TYR A 83 4.25 -42.52 -37.19
C TYR A 83 5.42 -43.05 -38.03
N HIS A 84 5.47 -42.64 -39.28
CA HIS A 84 6.62 -42.84 -40.16
C HIS A 84 7.27 -41.50 -40.50
N ASP A 85 8.59 -41.41 -40.36
CA ASP A 85 9.39 -40.26 -40.81
C ASP A 85 10.62 -40.73 -41.63
N SER A 86 11.59 -39.84 -41.86
CA SER A 86 12.81 -40.17 -42.61
C SER A 86 13.66 -41.29 -41.97
N SER A 87 13.43 -41.58 -40.69
CA SER A 87 14.12 -42.61 -39.89
C SER A 87 13.38 -43.94 -39.90
N GLY A 88 12.20 -44.00 -40.55
CA GLY A 88 11.34 -45.18 -40.59
C GLY A 88 10.13 -45.08 -39.66
N TRP A 89 9.52 -46.24 -39.38
CA TRP A 89 8.41 -46.33 -38.43
C TRP A 89 8.89 -46.17 -37.00
N SER A 90 8.20 -45.33 -36.22
CA SER A 90 8.30 -45.32 -34.78
C SER A 90 7.80 -46.65 -34.21
N LYS A 91 8.23 -46.96 -32.98
CA LYS A 91 7.57 -48.02 -32.21
C LYS A 91 6.12 -47.63 -31.91
N TRP A 92 5.33 -48.64 -31.55
CA TRP A 92 3.97 -48.46 -31.06
C TRP A 92 3.98 -47.82 -29.69
N GLN A 93 3.19 -46.77 -29.52
CA GLN A 93 3.06 -46.02 -28.28
C GLN A 93 1.61 -46.09 -27.83
N GLN A 94 1.38 -46.66 -26.65
CA GLN A 94 0.04 -46.78 -26.08
C GLN A 94 -0.38 -45.43 -25.49
N ILE A 95 -1.65 -45.06 -25.68
CA ILE A 95 -2.25 -43.91 -25.01
C ILE A 95 -2.53 -44.30 -23.57
N GLU A 96 -2.00 -43.50 -22.64
CA GLU A 96 -2.12 -43.75 -21.19
C GLU A 96 -3.17 -42.84 -20.55
N ASP A 97 -3.21 -41.58 -20.97
CA ASP A 97 -4.08 -40.56 -20.41
C ASP A 97 -4.99 -39.91 -21.48
N TYR A 98 -6.19 -39.49 -21.06
CA TYR A 98 -7.18 -38.89 -21.93
C TYR A 98 -8.05 -37.85 -21.23
N LEU A 99 -8.69 -37.02 -22.04
CA LEU A 99 -9.66 -36.00 -21.63
C LEU A 99 -10.96 -36.19 -22.40
N GLU A 100 -12.07 -36.33 -21.68
CA GLU A 100 -13.40 -36.29 -22.31
C GLU A 100 -13.82 -34.84 -22.59
N ARG A 101 -14.22 -34.57 -23.83
CA ARG A 101 -14.70 -33.26 -24.28
C ARG A 101 -15.59 -33.39 -25.49
N ASP A 102 -16.72 -32.69 -25.49
CA ASP A 102 -17.66 -32.63 -26.62
C ASP A 102 -18.11 -34.03 -27.09
N GLY A 103 -18.18 -35.00 -26.17
CA GLY A 103 -18.50 -36.40 -26.44
C GLY A 103 -17.39 -37.21 -27.14
N TRP A 104 -16.14 -36.75 -27.07
CA TRP A 104 -14.93 -37.43 -27.54
C TRP A 104 -13.90 -37.54 -26.42
N TYR A 105 -13.16 -38.65 -26.37
CA TYR A 105 -11.97 -38.79 -25.54
C TYR A 105 -10.75 -38.42 -26.38
N TYR A 106 -9.95 -37.46 -25.94
CA TYR A 106 -8.72 -37.02 -26.61
C TYR A 106 -7.52 -37.51 -25.81
N SER A 107 -6.45 -37.97 -26.47
CA SER A 107 -5.17 -38.21 -25.79
C SER A 107 -4.64 -36.91 -25.20
N THR A 108 -4.33 -36.86 -23.91
CA THR A 108 -3.83 -35.65 -23.25
C THR A 108 -2.43 -35.31 -23.74
N ASP A 109 -1.51 -36.27 -23.71
CA ASP A 109 -0.16 -36.11 -24.24
C ASP A 109 -0.13 -36.44 -25.73
N PRO A 110 0.28 -35.51 -26.60
CA PRO A 110 0.46 -35.82 -28.01
C PRO A 110 1.85 -36.42 -28.26
N ILE A 111 1.98 -37.17 -29.34
CA ILE A 111 3.26 -37.73 -29.77
C ILE A 111 3.98 -36.70 -30.64
N VAL A 112 5.17 -36.32 -30.21
CA VAL A 112 6.09 -35.52 -31.02
C VAL A 112 6.68 -36.39 -32.14
N ALA A 113 6.75 -35.86 -33.36
CA ALA A 113 7.36 -36.48 -34.53
C ALA A 113 8.38 -35.50 -35.17
N ASN A 114 9.31 -36.01 -35.97
CA ASN A 114 10.22 -35.17 -36.75
C ASN A 114 9.83 -35.20 -38.22
N LYS A 115 8.95 -34.27 -38.63
CA LYS A 115 8.48 -34.18 -40.03
C LYS A 115 7.86 -35.50 -40.52
N GLY A 116 6.99 -36.10 -39.70
CA GLY A 116 6.27 -37.33 -40.04
C GLY A 116 5.39 -37.18 -41.28
N THR A 117 5.21 -38.27 -42.02
CA THR A 117 4.47 -38.29 -43.30
C THR A 117 3.33 -39.30 -43.32
N GLU A 118 3.37 -40.28 -42.43
CA GLU A 118 2.36 -41.33 -42.34
C GLU A 118 2.04 -41.65 -40.89
N LEU A 119 0.81 -42.09 -40.66
CA LEU A 119 0.23 -42.40 -39.36
C LEU A 119 -0.38 -43.80 -39.39
N GLN A 120 -0.31 -44.49 -38.25
CA GLN A 120 -1.04 -45.72 -38.06
C GLN A 120 -1.47 -45.85 -36.61
N TYR A 121 -2.64 -46.46 -36.40
CA TYR A 121 -3.12 -46.80 -35.07
C TYR A 121 -3.51 -48.27 -35.00
N LYS A 122 -3.48 -48.83 -33.79
CA LYS A 122 -4.10 -50.11 -33.49
C LYS A 122 -4.96 -50.01 -32.24
N VAL A 123 -5.99 -50.84 -32.18
CA VAL A 123 -6.98 -50.86 -31.10
C VAL A 123 -7.13 -52.29 -30.60
N ASP A 124 -7.04 -52.48 -29.29
CA ASP A 124 -7.37 -53.75 -28.64
C ASP A 124 -8.90 -54.03 -28.73
N SER A 125 -9.25 -55.24 -29.19
CA SER A 125 -10.60 -55.64 -29.62
C SER A 125 -11.71 -55.57 -28.58
N SER A 126 -11.38 -55.47 -27.30
CA SER A 126 -12.40 -55.36 -26.23
C SER A 126 -13.13 -54.01 -26.23
N ALA A 127 -12.65 -53.06 -27.01
CA ALA A 127 -13.14 -51.70 -27.02
C ALA A 127 -14.25 -51.48 -28.06
N ASN A 128 -15.46 -51.22 -27.58
CA ASN A 128 -16.60 -50.86 -28.43
C ASN A 128 -16.45 -49.39 -28.90
N LEU A 129 -15.57 -49.16 -29.87
CA LEU A 129 -15.32 -47.87 -30.50
C LEU A 129 -16.36 -47.55 -31.57
N LYS A 130 -16.94 -46.36 -31.51
CA LYS A 130 -17.89 -45.84 -32.51
C LYS A 130 -17.20 -45.06 -33.61
N ASN A 131 -16.28 -44.16 -33.23
CA ASN A 131 -15.54 -43.30 -34.15
C ASN A 131 -14.13 -43.07 -33.64
N ILE A 132 -13.18 -42.90 -34.55
CA ILE A 132 -11.81 -42.50 -34.24
C ILE A 132 -11.33 -41.45 -35.24
N LYS A 133 -10.57 -40.47 -34.75
CA LYS A 133 -9.88 -39.47 -35.57
C LYS A 133 -8.45 -39.29 -35.12
N LEU A 134 -7.57 -39.18 -36.09
CA LEU A 134 -6.15 -38.86 -35.91
C LEU A 134 -6.00 -37.37 -36.22
N ILE A 135 -5.44 -36.62 -35.29
CA ILE A 135 -5.23 -35.17 -35.42
C ILE A 135 -3.72 -34.94 -35.52
N TYR A 136 -3.26 -34.30 -36.59
CA TYR A 136 -1.85 -33.99 -36.78
C TYR A 136 -1.62 -32.50 -37.08
N LEU A 137 -0.46 -32.03 -36.62
CA LEU A 137 -0.07 -30.63 -36.56
C LEU A 137 1.30 -30.44 -37.21
N GLY A 138 1.40 -29.47 -38.12
CA GLY A 138 2.64 -29.12 -38.81
C GLY A 138 2.80 -27.62 -38.93
N GLU A 139 4.03 -27.14 -39.15
CA GLU A 139 4.24 -25.72 -39.45
C GLU A 139 4.10 -25.48 -40.94
N SER A 140 3.33 -24.45 -41.32
CA SER A 140 3.20 -24.07 -42.72
C SER A 140 4.56 -23.70 -43.33
N SER A 141 4.76 -24.08 -44.60
CA SER A 141 5.99 -23.82 -45.34
C SER A 141 6.11 -22.32 -45.64
N GLY A 142 6.66 -21.54 -44.71
CA GLY A 142 6.77 -20.08 -44.82
C GLY A 142 7.05 -19.33 -43.51
N SER A 143 7.05 -20.01 -42.35
CA SER A 143 7.45 -19.43 -41.07
C SER A 143 8.97 -19.19 -41.02
N ASN A 144 9.42 -18.02 -41.51
CA ASN A 144 10.79 -17.55 -41.32
C ASN A 144 11.01 -17.11 -39.87
N PHE A 145 11.13 -18.07 -38.94
CA PHE A 145 11.78 -17.79 -37.67
C PHE A 145 13.28 -17.62 -37.94
N LYS A 146 13.85 -16.45 -37.64
CA LYS A 146 15.29 -16.24 -37.80
C LYS A 146 16.03 -17.31 -36.99
N LYS A 147 16.78 -18.17 -37.67
CA LYS A 147 17.79 -19.01 -37.01
C LYS A 147 18.71 -18.08 -36.21
N ARG A 148 18.92 -18.42 -34.92
CA ARG A 148 19.79 -17.68 -33.98
C ARG A 148 21.08 -17.25 -34.68
N ASN A 149 21.36 -15.95 -34.67
CA ASN A 149 22.60 -15.42 -35.22
C ASN A 149 23.72 -15.72 -34.22
N ILE A 150 24.89 -16.18 -34.70
CA ILE A 150 25.97 -16.63 -33.81
C ILE A 150 26.51 -15.48 -32.92
N PHE A 151 26.28 -14.23 -33.35
CA PHE A 151 26.62 -13.02 -32.59
C PHE A 151 25.69 -12.78 -31.40
N ASP A 152 24.38 -13.07 -31.50
CA ASP A 152 23.44 -12.95 -30.37
C ASP A 152 23.79 -13.96 -29.26
N PHE A 153 24.25 -15.15 -29.67
CA PHE A 153 24.77 -16.20 -28.79
C PHE A 153 26.12 -15.86 -28.13
N LEU A 154 26.97 -15.06 -28.79
CA LEU A 154 28.26 -14.65 -28.25
C LEU A 154 28.13 -13.44 -27.31
N PHE A 155 27.20 -12.51 -27.58
CA PHE A 155 26.92 -11.39 -26.69
C PHE A 155 26.12 -11.80 -25.44
N SER A 156 25.23 -12.81 -25.52
CA SER A 156 24.57 -13.36 -24.32
C SER A 156 25.55 -14.07 -23.38
N LYS A 157 26.55 -14.77 -23.93
CA LYS A 157 27.61 -15.45 -23.14
C LYS A 157 28.52 -14.50 -22.37
N ALA A 158 28.71 -13.27 -22.84
CA ALA A 158 29.60 -12.31 -22.19
C ALA A 158 28.97 -11.65 -20.94
N GLN A 159 27.64 -11.73 -20.79
CA GLN A 159 26.89 -11.15 -19.67
C GLN A 159 26.38 -12.20 -18.65
N ALA A 160 26.24 -13.47 -19.05
CA ALA A 160 25.51 -14.51 -18.32
C ALA A 160 26.40 -15.58 -17.66
N ALA A 161 27.46 -15.18 -16.95
CA ALA A 161 28.23 -16.15 -16.17
C ALA A 161 27.49 -16.65 -14.90
N ASP A 162 26.39 -16.00 -14.51
CA ASP A 162 25.68 -16.26 -13.23
C ASP A 162 24.16 -16.59 -13.35
N SER A 163 23.55 -16.63 -14.55
CA SER A 163 22.10 -16.85 -14.72
C SER A 163 21.77 -17.99 -15.69
N LEU A 164 20.90 -18.91 -15.27
CA LEU A 164 20.34 -19.97 -16.11
C LEU A 164 19.59 -19.40 -17.32
N GLU A 165 19.93 -19.84 -18.53
CA GLU A 165 19.23 -19.44 -19.76
C GLU A 165 17.92 -20.23 -19.91
N ILE A 166 16.79 -19.56 -19.72
CA ILE A 166 15.45 -20.07 -20.03
C ILE A 166 14.95 -19.29 -21.26
N ILE A 167 14.64 -20.01 -22.33
CA ILE A 167 14.08 -19.44 -23.56
C ILE A 167 12.64 -19.00 -23.27
N PRO A 168 12.35 -17.69 -23.26
CA PRO A 168 11.02 -17.20 -22.93
C PRO A 168 10.02 -17.53 -24.03
N ARG A 169 8.73 -17.51 -23.69
CA ARG A 169 7.60 -17.77 -24.61
C ARG A 169 7.68 -17.01 -25.93
N SER A 170 8.08 -15.74 -25.86
CA SER A 170 8.26 -14.87 -27.03
C SER A 170 9.39 -15.32 -27.96
N GLU A 171 10.47 -15.90 -27.42
CA GLU A 171 11.64 -16.33 -28.20
C GLU A 171 11.39 -17.66 -28.91
N TRP A 172 10.68 -18.61 -28.28
CA TRP A 172 10.30 -19.85 -28.98
C TRP A 172 9.02 -19.72 -29.80
N GLY A 173 8.38 -18.55 -29.82
CA GLY A 173 7.26 -18.23 -30.70
C GLY A 173 5.92 -18.77 -30.25
N ALA A 174 5.65 -18.74 -28.94
CA ALA A 174 4.32 -18.99 -28.40
C ALA A 174 3.30 -18.02 -29.00
N ASP A 175 2.21 -18.53 -29.56
CA ASP A 175 1.08 -17.70 -29.97
C ASP A 175 0.13 -17.47 -28.79
N GLU A 176 0.33 -16.36 -28.08
CA GLU A 176 -0.42 -16.02 -26.87
C GLU A 176 -1.94 -15.90 -27.10
N ASP A 177 -2.40 -15.74 -28.35
CA ASP A 177 -3.82 -15.68 -28.68
C ASP A 177 -4.54 -17.00 -28.32
N TRP A 178 -3.83 -18.14 -28.29
CA TRP A 178 -4.44 -19.44 -27.95
C TRP A 178 -4.81 -19.56 -26.47
N ARG A 179 -4.34 -18.65 -25.60
CA ARG A 179 -4.79 -18.57 -24.20
C ARG A 179 -6.18 -17.97 -24.03
N PHE A 180 -6.69 -17.29 -25.05
CA PHE A 180 -7.93 -16.52 -24.94
C PHE A 180 -9.05 -17.16 -25.74
N SER A 181 -10.27 -17.05 -25.21
CA SER A 181 -11.48 -17.33 -25.97
C SER A 181 -11.81 -16.12 -26.85
N GLY A 182 -12.74 -16.28 -27.80
CA GLY A 182 -13.19 -15.20 -28.70
C GLY A 182 -13.88 -14.00 -28.02
N SER A 183 -13.93 -13.94 -26.69
CA SER A 183 -14.42 -12.81 -25.89
C SER A 183 -13.30 -12.10 -25.11
N ASP A 184 -12.04 -12.23 -25.54
CA ASP A 184 -10.82 -11.72 -24.88
C ASP A 184 -10.66 -12.19 -23.42
N LYS A 185 -11.36 -13.26 -23.04
CA LYS A 185 -11.26 -13.87 -21.71
C LYS A 185 -10.24 -15.00 -21.75
N GLU A 186 -9.27 -14.97 -20.84
CA GLU A 186 -8.33 -16.07 -20.69
C GLU A 186 -9.07 -17.36 -20.29
N ILE A 187 -8.83 -18.44 -21.03
CA ILE A 187 -9.50 -19.74 -20.87
C ILE A 187 -9.08 -20.38 -19.55
N TRP A 188 -7.78 -20.31 -19.24
CA TRP A 188 -7.19 -20.82 -18.01
C TRP A 188 -6.31 -19.74 -17.38
N PRO A 189 -6.93 -18.82 -16.60
CA PRO A 189 -6.21 -17.78 -15.88
C PRO A 189 -5.12 -18.34 -14.99
N ALA A 190 -3.98 -17.66 -14.93
CA ALA A 190 -2.87 -18.07 -14.07
C ALA A 190 -3.28 -18.02 -12.58
N SER A 191 -2.98 -19.09 -11.87
CA SER A 191 -3.09 -19.20 -10.41
C SER A 191 -1.79 -19.76 -9.85
N TYR A 192 -1.48 -19.42 -8.61
CA TYR A 192 -0.14 -19.64 -8.05
C TYR A 192 -0.19 -20.43 -6.75
N GLN A 193 0.79 -21.31 -6.58
CA GLN A 193 1.07 -21.99 -5.33
C GLN A 193 2.58 -22.20 -5.20
N ARG A 194 3.12 -22.00 -4.00
CA ARG A 194 4.54 -22.23 -3.74
C ARG A 194 4.92 -23.67 -4.11
N PRO A 195 5.87 -23.89 -5.03
CA PRO A 195 6.36 -25.22 -5.33
C PRO A 195 7.08 -25.86 -4.15
N GLU A 196 6.93 -27.17 -4.04
CA GLU A 196 7.57 -28.02 -3.05
C GLU A 196 8.33 -29.19 -3.70
N LYS A 197 8.00 -29.55 -4.95
CA LYS A 197 8.58 -30.69 -5.67
C LYS A 197 8.67 -30.43 -7.18
N PHE A 198 9.55 -31.17 -7.84
CA PHE A 198 9.70 -31.23 -9.29
C PHE A 198 9.16 -32.56 -9.80
N VAL A 199 8.29 -32.53 -10.82
CA VAL A 199 7.81 -33.73 -11.51
C VAL A 199 8.43 -33.80 -12.89
N ILE A 200 9.18 -34.86 -13.14
CA ILE A 200 9.87 -35.09 -14.40
C ILE A 200 8.96 -35.89 -15.33
N HIS A 201 8.80 -35.35 -16.53
CA HIS A 201 8.01 -35.90 -17.63
C HIS A 201 8.89 -36.17 -18.85
N HIS A 202 8.38 -36.99 -19.77
CA HIS A 202 8.82 -36.98 -21.16
C HIS A 202 7.65 -36.58 -22.06
N THR A 203 7.89 -36.31 -23.34
CA THR A 203 6.81 -36.04 -24.31
C THR A 203 6.44 -37.24 -25.17
N ALA A 204 6.88 -38.44 -24.77
CA ALA A 204 6.55 -39.72 -25.40
C ALA A 204 6.69 -39.75 -26.94
N GLY A 205 7.68 -39.07 -27.53
CA GLY A 205 7.83 -38.95 -28.99
C GLY A 205 9.26 -38.78 -29.50
N SER A 206 9.43 -38.15 -30.65
CA SER A 206 10.72 -37.65 -31.14
C SER A 206 11.27 -36.57 -30.21
N THR A 207 12.58 -36.36 -30.25
CA THR A 207 13.22 -35.21 -29.58
C THR A 207 12.93 -33.87 -30.25
N GLY A 208 12.23 -33.86 -31.40
CA GLY A 208 11.93 -32.65 -32.19
C GLY A 208 12.96 -32.36 -33.29
N GLY A 209 13.98 -33.21 -33.44
CA GLY A 209 14.94 -33.16 -34.56
C GLY A 209 15.66 -31.82 -34.66
N ASP A 210 15.79 -31.28 -35.87
CA ASP A 210 16.52 -30.02 -36.13
C ASP A 210 15.79 -28.76 -35.65
N ASN A 211 14.52 -28.86 -35.25
CA ASN A 211 13.70 -27.73 -34.81
C ASN A 211 12.86 -28.08 -33.56
N PRO A 212 13.50 -28.27 -32.40
CA PRO A 212 12.81 -28.60 -31.16
C PRO A 212 11.79 -27.53 -30.73
N ALA A 213 12.01 -26.26 -31.07
CA ALA A 213 11.03 -25.20 -30.80
C ALA A 213 9.68 -25.43 -31.53
N ALA A 214 9.70 -26.04 -32.73
CA ALA A 214 8.46 -26.43 -33.42
C ALA A 214 7.72 -27.57 -32.71
N ALA A 215 8.45 -28.49 -32.07
CA ALA A 215 7.84 -29.51 -31.22
C ALA A 215 7.16 -28.87 -29.99
N VAL A 216 7.84 -27.93 -29.32
CA VAL A 216 7.27 -27.18 -28.19
C VAL A 216 6.00 -26.43 -28.61
N ARG A 217 6.01 -25.73 -29.75
CA ARG A 217 4.82 -25.05 -30.30
C ARG A 217 3.68 -26.01 -30.63
N GLY A 218 3.99 -27.21 -31.14
CA GLY A 218 2.98 -28.23 -31.41
C GLY A 218 2.35 -28.80 -30.14
N VAL A 219 3.15 -29.05 -29.09
CA VAL A 219 2.65 -29.46 -27.77
C VAL A 219 1.78 -28.35 -27.16
N TYR A 220 2.23 -27.09 -27.26
CA TYR A 220 1.45 -25.94 -26.83
C TYR A 220 0.08 -25.90 -27.53
N TYR A 221 0.04 -25.96 -28.87
CA TYR A 221 -1.21 -25.97 -29.64
C TYR A 221 -2.13 -27.15 -29.30
N TRP A 222 -1.56 -28.32 -29.06
CA TRP A 222 -2.34 -29.48 -28.65
C TRP A 222 -3.07 -29.20 -27.32
N HIS A 223 -2.34 -28.79 -26.29
CA HIS A 223 -2.94 -28.48 -24.99
C HIS A 223 -3.88 -27.27 -25.05
N SER A 224 -3.45 -26.16 -25.68
CA SER A 224 -4.21 -24.92 -25.69
C SER A 224 -5.46 -24.98 -26.55
N THR A 225 -5.41 -25.65 -27.70
CA THR A 225 -6.43 -25.54 -28.75
C THR A 225 -7.11 -26.88 -29.07
N VAL A 226 -6.39 -28.01 -29.06
CA VAL A 226 -7.02 -29.33 -29.29
C VAL A 226 -7.75 -29.81 -28.04
N LEU A 227 -7.10 -29.80 -26.88
CA LEU A 227 -7.73 -30.09 -25.58
C LEU A 227 -8.53 -28.88 -25.07
N GLY A 228 -8.11 -27.68 -25.49
CA GLY A 228 -8.74 -26.42 -25.13
C GLY A 228 -8.52 -26.02 -23.68
N TRP A 229 -7.36 -26.39 -23.12
CA TRP A 229 -6.91 -25.93 -21.81
C TRP A 229 -6.56 -24.43 -21.83
N GLY A 230 -6.37 -23.84 -23.00
CA GLY A 230 -5.86 -22.48 -23.14
C GLY A 230 -4.35 -22.39 -23.07
N ASP A 231 -3.65 -23.30 -22.38
CA ASP A 231 -2.18 -23.23 -22.33
C ASP A 231 -1.48 -24.59 -22.25
N ILE A 232 -0.16 -24.58 -22.39
CA ILE A 232 0.69 -25.76 -22.20
C ILE A 232 0.71 -26.18 -20.73
N GLY A 233 0.50 -27.48 -20.47
CA GLY A 233 0.39 -28.00 -19.10
C GLY A 233 1.69 -28.07 -18.28
N TYR A 234 2.85 -28.12 -18.92
CA TYR A 234 4.15 -28.17 -18.23
C TYR A 234 4.68 -26.76 -17.93
N ASN A 235 5.36 -26.58 -16.80
CA ASN A 235 6.03 -25.32 -16.47
C ASN A 235 7.28 -25.09 -17.32
N TYR A 236 8.03 -26.15 -17.61
CA TYR A 236 9.26 -26.08 -18.41
C TYR A 236 9.37 -27.28 -19.36
N LEU A 237 10.01 -27.07 -20.51
CA LEU A 237 10.37 -28.15 -21.44
C LEU A 237 11.87 -28.12 -21.75
N ILE A 238 12.48 -29.30 -21.94
CA ILE A 238 13.92 -29.41 -22.24
C ILE A 238 14.12 -30.23 -23.51
N ASP A 239 14.82 -29.67 -24.50
CA ASP A 239 15.15 -30.38 -25.74
C ASP A 239 16.43 -31.21 -25.65
N GLN A 240 16.74 -32.00 -26.69
CA GLN A 240 17.92 -32.85 -26.75
C GLN A 240 19.26 -32.11 -26.70
N ASN A 241 19.26 -30.80 -26.96
CA ASN A 241 20.44 -29.94 -26.89
C ASN A 241 20.62 -29.30 -25.50
N GLY A 242 19.68 -29.52 -24.57
CA GLY A 242 19.69 -28.93 -23.24
C GLY A 242 19.17 -27.49 -23.22
N ASN A 243 18.46 -27.04 -24.26
CA ASN A 243 17.76 -25.76 -24.20
C ASN A 243 16.52 -25.93 -23.29
N ILE A 244 16.30 -24.97 -22.40
CA ILE A 244 15.16 -24.94 -21.48
C ILE A 244 14.16 -23.92 -22.01
N TYR A 245 12.91 -24.32 -22.20
CA TYR A 245 11.82 -23.48 -22.68
C TYR A 245 10.85 -23.17 -21.54
N GLU A 246 10.48 -21.90 -21.41
CA GLU A 246 9.35 -21.48 -20.56
C GLU A 246 8.05 -22.09 -21.12
N GLY A 247 7.35 -22.87 -20.30
CA GLY A 247 6.07 -23.49 -20.63
C GLY A 247 4.90 -22.60 -20.20
N ARG A 248 4.11 -23.07 -19.23
CA ARG A 248 2.89 -22.42 -18.70
C ARG A 248 3.08 -20.92 -18.45
N TYR A 249 2.20 -20.09 -19.03
CA TYR A 249 2.17 -18.65 -18.83
C TYR A 249 1.85 -18.29 -17.38
N GLY A 250 2.59 -17.34 -16.81
CA GLY A 250 2.47 -16.88 -15.42
C GLY A 250 3.81 -16.83 -14.69
N GLY A 251 4.83 -17.50 -15.24
CA GLY A 251 6.16 -17.54 -14.67
C GLY A 251 6.23 -18.47 -13.46
N ASP A 252 7.06 -18.12 -12.49
CA ASP A 252 7.35 -18.96 -11.33
C ASP A 252 6.12 -19.18 -10.43
N GLY A 253 5.98 -20.41 -9.92
CA GLY A 253 4.88 -20.82 -9.03
C GLY A 253 3.51 -20.97 -9.68
N VAL A 254 3.39 -20.75 -11.00
CA VAL A 254 2.13 -20.98 -11.70
C VAL A 254 1.74 -22.46 -11.67
N ILE A 255 0.48 -22.75 -11.38
CA ILE A 255 -0.06 -24.11 -11.36
C ILE A 255 -0.19 -24.61 -12.81
N GLY A 256 0.45 -25.75 -13.08
CA GLY A 256 0.39 -26.45 -14.36
C GLY A 256 -0.81 -27.39 -14.50
N ALA A 257 -0.78 -28.24 -15.53
CA ALA A 257 -1.75 -29.29 -15.83
C ALA A 257 -1.00 -30.50 -16.40
N HIS A 258 -0.16 -31.10 -15.56
CA HIS A 258 0.78 -32.15 -15.93
C HIS A 258 0.65 -33.41 -15.09
N VAL A 259 0.00 -33.40 -13.91
CA VAL A 259 -0.23 -34.60 -13.09
C VAL A 259 -1.59 -34.53 -12.39
N TYR A 260 -2.50 -35.43 -12.74
CA TYR A 260 -3.75 -35.63 -12.01
C TYR A 260 -4.02 -37.12 -11.82
N ARG A 261 -3.89 -37.61 -10.59
CA ARG A 261 -4.14 -39.02 -10.30
C ARG A 261 -5.63 -39.29 -10.25
N THR A 262 -6.14 -40.03 -11.23
CA THR A 262 -7.56 -40.40 -11.31
C THR A 262 -7.97 -41.41 -10.23
N LYS A 263 -9.27 -41.50 -9.90
CA LYS A 263 -9.82 -42.55 -9.02
C LYS A 263 -9.47 -43.96 -9.46
N ILE A 264 -9.47 -44.18 -10.78
CA ILE A 264 -9.14 -45.47 -11.39
C ILE A 264 -7.71 -45.85 -11.00
N CYS A 265 -6.74 -44.96 -11.26
CA CYS A 265 -5.36 -45.20 -10.88
C CYS A 265 -5.20 -45.34 -9.36
N ALA A 266 -5.81 -44.44 -8.59
CA ALA A 266 -5.76 -44.45 -7.13
C ALA A 266 -6.22 -45.79 -6.55
N ARG A 267 -7.32 -46.35 -7.05
CA ARG A 267 -7.82 -47.67 -6.66
C ARG A 267 -6.87 -48.80 -7.03
N PHE A 268 -6.34 -48.79 -8.25
CA PHE A 268 -5.52 -49.90 -8.75
C PHE A 268 -4.10 -49.93 -8.17
N ARG A 269 -3.50 -48.78 -7.87
CA ARG A 269 -2.08 -48.70 -7.49
C ARG A 269 -1.82 -48.11 -6.11
N PHE A 270 -2.70 -47.23 -5.62
CA PHE A 270 -2.44 -46.44 -4.40
C PHE A 270 -3.31 -46.85 -3.21
N GLY A 271 -4.09 -47.94 -3.33
CA GLY A 271 -4.78 -48.56 -2.20
C GLY A 271 -6.22 -48.08 -1.96
N GLY A 272 -6.78 -47.25 -2.85
CA GLY A 272 -8.19 -46.87 -2.79
C GLY A 272 -8.53 -45.57 -3.54
N GLU A 273 -9.82 -45.37 -3.85
CA GLU A 273 -10.28 -44.18 -4.59
C GLU A 273 -10.07 -42.87 -3.82
N GLN A 274 -9.95 -42.91 -2.48
CA GLN A 274 -9.63 -41.76 -1.64
C GLN A 274 -8.26 -41.13 -1.91
N TYR A 275 -7.38 -41.82 -2.65
CA TYR A 275 -6.08 -41.33 -3.05
C TYR A 275 -6.10 -40.59 -4.39
N GLU A 276 -7.27 -40.35 -5.00
CA GLU A 276 -7.42 -39.40 -6.10
C GLU A 276 -6.86 -38.02 -5.68
N ALA A 277 -5.99 -37.44 -6.51
CA ALA A 277 -5.24 -36.26 -6.11
C ALA A 277 -4.76 -35.42 -7.29
N ASP A 278 -4.83 -34.10 -7.10
CA ASP A 278 -4.30 -33.09 -8.00
C ASP A 278 -2.89 -32.67 -7.56
N PHE A 279 -1.87 -33.23 -8.21
CA PHE A 279 -0.47 -32.90 -7.93
C PHE A 279 0.06 -31.73 -8.75
N ASN A 280 -0.77 -31.08 -9.58
CA ASN A 280 -0.36 -29.86 -10.29
C ASN A 280 -0.05 -28.72 -9.31
N LYS A 281 -0.76 -28.71 -8.18
CA LYS A 281 -0.62 -27.72 -7.12
C LYS A 281 0.66 -27.96 -6.32
N GLY A 282 1.49 -26.93 -6.23
CA GLY A 282 2.73 -26.99 -5.46
C GLY A 282 3.82 -27.84 -6.10
N THR A 283 3.76 -28.11 -7.41
CA THR A 283 4.84 -28.78 -8.13
C THR A 283 5.24 -28.03 -9.39
N ILE A 284 6.48 -28.27 -9.85
CA ILE A 284 6.99 -27.78 -11.14
C ILE A 284 7.09 -28.97 -12.08
N GLY A 285 6.27 -28.99 -13.14
CA GLY A 285 6.32 -29.99 -14.19
C GLY A 285 7.38 -29.66 -15.24
N ILE A 286 8.35 -30.57 -15.43
CA ILE A 286 9.44 -30.42 -16.42
C ILE A 286 9.35 -31.56 -17.43
N ALA A 287 9.01 -31.26 -18.68
CA ALA A 287 8.95 -32.27 -19.75
C ALA A 287 10.21 -32.31 -20.61
N VAL A 288 10.83 -33.48 -20.72
CA VAL A 288 11.98 -33.71 -21.57
C VAL A 288 11.51 -34.23 -22.94
N LEU A 289 11.85 -33.52 -24.02
CA LEU A 289 11.45 -33.91 -25.37
C LEU A 289 12.07 -35.26 -25.75
N GLY A 290 11.22 -36.24 -26.07
CA GLY A 290 11.63 -37.57 -26.48
C GLY A 290 10.81 -38.70 -25.84
N ASN A 291 11.04 -39.93 -26.29
CA ASN A 291 10.49 -41.15 -25.73
C ASN A 291 11.60 -41.95 -25.03
N TYR A 292 11.64 -41.86 -23.70
CA TYR A 292 12.63 -42.54 -22.86
C TYR A 292 12.20 -43.95 -22.40
N GLU A 293 11.09 -44.50 -22.89
CA GLU A 293 10.82 -45.93 -22.76
C GLU A 293 11.60 -46.75 -23.81
N ASP A 294 11.87 -46.16 -24.98
CA ASP A 294 12.25 -46.91 -26.17
C ASP A 294 13.66 -46.62 -26.69
N GLY A 295 14.67 -47.01 -25.91
CA GLY A 295 16.08 -47.00 -26.34
C GLY A 295 16.75 -45.63 -26.39
N LEU A 296 15.99 -44.52 -26.30
CA LEU A 296 16.57 -43.19 -26.07
C LEU A 296 17.15 -43.11 -24.66
N THR A 297 18.43 -42.79 -24.57
CA THR A 297 19.13 -42.58 -23.29
C THR A 297 19.31 -41.10 -22.98
N LEU A 298 19.32 -40.75 -21.69
CA LEU A 298 19.57 -39.38 -21.25
C LEU A 298 21.01 -38.93 -21.57
N ASN A 299 21.15 -37.99 -22.51
CA ASN A 299 22.45 -37.42 -22.86
C ASN A 299 22.94 -36.40 -21.81
N SER A 300 24.22 -36.04 -21.88
CA SER A 300 24.85 -35.15 -20.89
C SER A 300 24.29 -33.72 -20.90
N LYS A 301 23.91 -33.19 -22.07
CA LYS A 301 23.35 -31.83 -22.19
C LYS A 301 22.02 -31.72 -21.47
N VAL A 302 21.10 -32.64 -21.76
CA VAL A 302 19.78 -32.71 -21.12
C VAL A 302 19.92 -32.92 -19.61
N LYS A 303 20.79 -33.86 -19.21
CA LYS A 303 21.05 -34.13 -17.79
C LYS A 303 21.54 -32.89 -17.04
N ASN A 304 22.47 -32.14 -17.63
CA ASN A 304 22.99 -30.91 -17.03
C ASN A 304 21.93 -29.82 -16.97
N ALA A 305 21.22 -29.56 -18.08
CA ALA A 305 20.14 -28.57 -18.14
C ALA A 305 19.05 -28.85 -17.10
N LEU A 306 18.63 -30.11 -16.96
CA LEU A 306 17.65 -30.53 -15.97
C LEU A 306 18.17 -30.30 -14.54
N ALA A 307 19.43 -30.66 -14.25
CA ALA A 307 20.03 -30.44 -12.94
C ALA A 307 20.27 -28.95 -12.63
N ASP A 308 20.62 -28.14 -13.62
CA ASP A 308 20.78 -26.69 -13.50
C ASP A 308 19.44 -26.00 -13.19
N LEU A 309 18.37 -26.36 -13.92
CA LEU A 309 17.03 -25.85 -13.67
C LEU A 309 16.53 -26.21 -12.26
N ILE A 310 16.66 -27.47 -11.87
CA ILE A 310 16.25 -27.94 -10.54
C ILE A 310 17.07 -27.25 -9.44
N ALA A 311 18.38 -27.06 -9.62
CA ALA A 311 19.21 -26.39 -8.63
C ALA A 311 18.81 -24.91 -8.44
N VAL A 312 18.60 -24.18 -9.54
CA VAL A 312 18.22 -22.76 -9.51
C VAL A 312 16.83 -22.59 -8.90
N LYS A 313 15.83 -23.34 -9.39
CA LYS A 313 14.46 -23.27 -8.86
C LYS A 313 14.36 -23.87 -7.46
N GLY A 314 15.17 -24.86 -7.15
CA GLY A 314 15.29 -25.40 -5.80
C GLY A 314 15.80 -24.35 -4.83
N LYS A 315 16.80 -23.55 -5.23
CA LYS A 315 17.28 -22.43 -4.40
C LYS A 315 16.20 -21.37 -4.23
N GLU A 316 15.56 -20.98 -5.33
CA GLU A 316 14.49 -19.96 -5.33
C GLU A 316 13.36 -20.32 -4.36
N PHE A 317 12.92 -21.58 -4.38
CA PHE A 317 11.81 -22.03 -3.54
C PHE A 317 12.23 -22.70 -2.25
N GLY A 318 13.51 -22.84 -1.94
CA GLY A 318 13.98 -23.57 -0.75
C GLY A 318 13.65 -25.08 -0.79
N ILE A 319 13.74 -25.69 -1.97
CA ILE A 319 13.56 -27.12 -2.21
C ILE A 319 14.95 -27.75 -2.40
N GLU A 320 15.40 -28.51 -1.41
CA GLU A 320 16.69 -29.21 -1.48
C GLU A 320 16.60 -30.41 -2.46
N PRO A 321 17.42 -30.48 -3.53
CA PRO A 321 17.27 -31.51 -4.57
C PRO A 321 17.30 -32.97 -4.10
N LYS A 322 18.09 -33.29 -3.07
CA LYS A 322 18.15 -34.64 -2.47
C LYS A 322 17.17 -34.87 -1.32
N GLY A 323 16.49 -33.82 -0.88
CA GLY A 323 15.52 -33.91 0.20
C GLY A 323 14.25 -34.67 -0.21
N GLU A 324 13.41 -34.87 0.80
CA GLU A 324 12.06 -35.41 0.66
C GLU A 324 11.11 -34.64 1.59
N GLY A 325 9.82 -34.70 1.30
CA GLY A 325 8.82 -34.05 2.12
C GLY A 325 7.43 -34.63 1.86
N TYR A 326 6.56 -34.52 2.86
CA TYR A 326 5.16 -34.89 2.71
C TYR A 326 4.51 -34.07 1.59
N MET A 327 3.65 -34.70 0.79
CA MET A 327 2.76 -34.02 -0.16
C MET A 327 1.53 -34.88 -0.36
N ILE A 328 0.37 -34.30 -0.03
CA ILE A 328 -0.98 -34.88 -0.15
C ILE A 328 -1.17 -36.17 0.66
N ASP A 329 -0.53 -37.27 0.29
CA ASP A 329 -0.78 -38.62 0.78
C ASP A 329 0.48 -39.37 1.26
N ASN A 330 1.68 -38.93 0.87
CA ASN A 330 2.92 -39.61 1.23
C ASN A 330 4.11 -38.66 1.31
N THR A 331 5.23 -39.15 1.86
CA THR A 331 6.53 -38.50 1.73
C THR A 331 7.16 -38.90 0.41
N TYR A 332 7.44 -37.90 -0.43
CA TYR A 332 8.07 -38.09 -1.73
C TYR A 332 9.42 -37.37 -1.76
N PRO A 333 10.40 -37.91 -2.50
CA PRO A 333 11.59 -37.13 -2.87
C PRO A 333 11.19 -35.81 -3.52
N HIS A 334 11.99 -34.76 -3.35
CA HIS A 334 11.69 -33.47 -3.98
C HIS A 334 11.76 -33.50 -5.52
N ILE A 335 12.34 -34.54 -6.11
CA ILE A 335 12.36 -34.78 -7.55
C ILE A 335 11.76 -36.15 -7.80
N VAL A 336 10.62 -36.23 -8.48
CA VAL A 336 9.90 -37.47 -8.80
C VAL A 336 9.65 -37.60 -10.29
N GLY A 337 9.40 -38.81 -10.77
CA GLY A 337 8.83 -39.02 -12.10
C GLY A 337 7.30 -38.92 -12.06
N HIS A 338 6.66 -38.62 -13.18
CA HIS A 338 5.19 -38.66 -13.30
C HIS A 338 4.62 -39.99 -12.78
N LYS A 339 5.26 -41.12 -13.15
CA LYS A 339 4.91 -42.46 -12.66
C LYS A 339 5.02 -42.65 -11.16
N ASP A 340 5.65 -41.78 -10.38
CA ASP A 340 5.61 -41.91 -8.91
C ASP A 340 4.25 -41.47 -8.35
N LEU A 341 3.56 -40.61 -9.09
CA LEU A 341 2.35 -39.94 -8.69
C LEU A 341 1.11 -40.40 -9.45
N ASP A 342 1.25 -41.06 -10.61
CA ASP A 342 0.11 -41.55 -11.41
C ASP A 342 0.42 -42.85 -12.16
N CYS A 343 -0.58 -43.43 -12.84
CA CYS A 343 -0.51 -44.71 -13.57
C CYS A 343 -0.07 -44.51 -15.02
N THR A 344 1.16 -44.07 -15.20
CA THR A 344 1.80 -43.79 -16.50
C THR A 344 3.19 -44.43 -16.59
N ALA A 345 3.69 -44.66 -17.82
CA ALA A 345 5.09 -44.97 -18.08
C ALA A 345 6.02 -43.73 -17.98
N CYS A 346 5.47 -42.53 -18.14
CA CYS A 346 6.18 -41.26 -18.06
C CYS A 346 6.96 -41.12 -16.72
N PRO A 347 8.24 -40.70 -16.69
CA PRO A 347 9.04 -40.09 -17.75
C PRO A 347 9.79 -41.09 -18.65
N GLY A 348 9.44 -42.37 -18.63
CA GLY A 348 10.12 -43.42 -19.37
C GLY A 348 11.23 -44.09 -18.56
N THR A 349 11.36 -45.42 -18.68
CA THR A 349 12.32 -46.24 -17.92
C THR A 349 13.75 -45.68 -17.94
N ASN A 350 14.27 -45.26 -19.10
CA ASN A 350 15.66 -44.81 -19.21
C ASN A 350 15.93 -43.46 -18.52
N LEU A 351 14.94 -42.57 -18.47
CA LEU A 351 15.05 -41.29 -17.74
C LEU A 351 14.76 -41.50 -16.25
N TYR A 352 13.74 -42.30 -15.93
CA TYR A 352 13.36 -42.63 -14.56
C TYR A 352 14.51 -43.27 -13.76
N GLN A 353 15.23 -44.22 -14.35
CA GLN A 353 16.42 -44.83 -13.73
C GLN A 353 17.55 -43.83 -13.44
N LYS A 354 17.54 -42.65 -14.07
CA LYS A 354 18.55 -41.59 -13.86
C LYS A 354 18.12 -40.54 -12.84
N LEU A 355 16.90 -40.61 -12.30
CA LEU A 355 16.43 -39.61 -11.33
C LEU A 355 17.37 -39.49 -10.13
N GLY A 356 17.88 -40.60 -9.57
CA GLY A 356 18.88 -40.57 -8.49
C GLY A 356 20.14 -39.78 -8.86
N THR A 357 20.69 -40.02 -10.05
CA THR A 357 21.85 -39.25 -10.57
C THR A 357 21.52 -37.78 -10.79
N ILE A 358 20.29 -37.47 -11.22
CA ILE A 358 19.82 -36.09 -11.37
C ILE A 358 19.73 -35.41 -10.00
N ARG A 359 19.20 -36.06 -8.96
CA ARG A 359 19.16 -35.51 -7.59
C ARG A 359 20.57 -35.19 -7.10
N ASP A 360 21.52 -36.12 -7.26
CA ASP A 360 22.92 -35.91 -6.86
C ASP A 360 23.59 -34.74 -7.60
N LEU A 361 23.35 -34.63 -8.92
CA LEU A 361 23.94 -33.55 -9.70
C LEU A 361 23.31 -32.20 -9.40
N ALA A 362 21.99 -32.15 -9.26
CA ALA A 362 21.24 -30.96 -8.90
C ALA A 362 21.64 -30.49 -7.50
N GLN A 363 21.83 -31.40 -6.54
CA GLN A 363 22.34 -31.05 -5.21
C GLN A 363 23.72 -30.40 -5.27
N LYS A 364 24.67 -30.98 -6.02
CA LYS A 364 26.00 -30.37 -6.16
C LYS A 364 25.93 -28.95 -6.71
N LYS A 365 25.06 -28.71 -7.69
CA LYS A 365 24.84 -27.37 -8.27
C LYS A 365 24.14 -26.44 -7.28
N TYR A 366 23.17 -26.96 -6.53
CA TYR A 366 22.46 -26.24 -5.48
C TYR A 366 23.41 -25.78 -4.36
N ASP A 367 24.32 -26.65 -3.92
CA ASP A 367 25.33 -26.34 -2.90
C ASP A 367 26.30 -25.25 -3.40
N VAL A 368 26.69 -25.28 -4.69
CA VAL A 368 27.50 -24.22 -5.33
C VAL A 368 26.76 -22.88 -5.35
N LEU A 369 25.42 -22.90 -5.43
CA LEU A 369 24.58 -21.71 -5.30
C LEU A 369 24.38 -21.26 -3.84
N ASN A 370 25.11 -21.83 -2.87
CA ASN A 370 24.96 -21.64 -1.42
C ASN A 370 23.66 -22.19 -0.82
N GLY A 371 23.04 -23.17 -1.48
CA GLY A 371 21.87 -23.90 -0.99
C GLY A 371 20.72 -23.03 -0.47
N ILE A 372 20.18 -23.38 0.70
CA ILE A 372 19.23 -22.54 1.44
C ILE A 372 20.02 -21.38 2.07
N ALA A 373 20.26 -20.33 1.30
CA ALA A 373 20.75 -19.09 1.89
C ALA A 373 19.62 -18.46 2.73
N ASP A 374 19.98 -17.86 3.88
CA ASP A 374 19.01 -17.09 4.66
C ASP A 374 18.40 -15.99 3.77
N PRO A 375 17.06 -15.89 3.68
CA PRO A 375 16.42 -14.88 2.88
C PRO A 375 16.73 -13.50 3.47
N ILE A 376 17.50 -12.72 2.73
CA ILE A 376 17.73 -11.31 3.01
C ILE A 376 16.55 -10.57 2.41
N ILE A 377 15.54 -10.32 3.23
CA ILE A 377 14.40 -9.49 2.87
C ILE A 377 14.81 -8.03 3.08
N LYS A 378 14.82 -7.26 2.00
CA LYS A 378 15.08 -5.83 2.04
C LYS A 378 14.25 -5.13 0.98
N ALA A 379 13.57 -4.07 1.38
CA ALA A 379 12.73 -3.27 0.52
C ALA A 379 13.07 -1.78 0.70
N THR A 380 12.95 -1.02 -0.38
CA THR A 380 13.06 0.43 -0.33
C THR A 380 11.83 1.04 -1.02
N TYR A 381 11.20 2.02 -0.38
CA TYR A 381 10.13 2.80 -0.99
C TYR A 381 10.62 3.46 -2.30
N VAL A 382 9.82 3.34 -3.37
CA VAL A 382 10.12 3.94 -4.67
C VAL A 382 9.26 5.17 -4.88
N GLN A 383 7.96 4.97 -4.94
CA GLN A 383 6.95 5.99 -5.18
C GLN A 383 5.58 5.48 -4.76
N GLN A 384 4.63 6.39 -4.68
CA GLN A 384 3.22 6.07 -4.48
C GLN A 384 2.39 6.92 -5.44
N SER A 385 1.07 6.74 -5.38
CA SER A 385 0.15 7.66 -6.04
C SER A 385 0.23 9.07 -5.40
N LYS A 386 -0.83 9.89 -5.48
CA LYS A 386 -0.77 11.25 -4.90
C LYS A 386 -0.66 11.18 -3.38
N GLN A 387 0.35 11.84 -2.81
CA GLN A 387 0.49 11.97 -1.34
C GLN A 387 -0.74 12.60 -0.68
N SER A 388 -1.40 13.53 -1.37
CA SER A 388 -2.68 14.11 -0.95
C SER A 388 -3.80 13.76 -1.92
N LEU A 389 -4.87 13.17 -1.40
CA LEU A 389 -6.05 12.75 -2.15
C LEU A 389 -7.26 13.56 -1.69
N ALA A 390 -8.09 14.01 -2.65
CA ALA A 390 -9.45 14.43 -2.37
C ALA A 390 -10.38 13.23 -2.58
N ILE A 391 -11.17 12.92 -1.56
CA ILE A 391 -12.15 11.82 -1.55
C ILE A 391 -13.45 12.36 -0.92
N ASP A 392 -14.58 12.12 -1.59
CA ASP A 392 -15.87 12.52 -1.07
C ASP A 392 -16.21 11.75 0.21
N THR A 393 -16.84 12.42 1.17
CA THR A 393 -17.30 11.87 2.45
C THR A 393 -17.94 10.47 2.28
N GLY A 394 -17.42 9.48 3.04
CA GLY A 394 -17.89 8.10 3.00
C GLY A 394 -17.60 7.32 1.71
N LYS A 395 -16.99 7.93 0.69
CA LYS A 395 -16.57 7.26 -0.55
C LYS A 395 -15.17 6.69 -0.44
N GLU A 396 -14.85 5.81 -1.37
CA GLU A 396 -13.57 5.14 -1.47
C GLU A 396 -12.82 5.58 -2.72
N LYS A 397 -11.49 5.55 -2.64
CA LYS A 397 -10.62 5.82 -3.79
C LYS A 397 -9.43 4.89 -3.76
N GLN A 398 -9.13 4.31 -4.92
CA GLN A 398 -7.97 3.45 -5.10
C GLN A 398 -6.67 4.25 -4.93
N PHE A 399 -5.73 3.64 -4.22
CA PHE A 399 -4.39 4.10 -3.95
C PHE A 399 -3.41 2.98 -4.30
N TRP A 400 -2.20 3.34 -4.70
CA TRP A 400 -1.12 2.38 -4.91
C TRP A 400 0.20 2.91 -4.37
N VAL A 401 1.08 1.98 -3.97
CA VAL A 401 2.45 2.22 -3.53
C VAL A 401 3.39 1.19 -4.15
N GLU A 402 4.63 1.60 -4.40
CA GLU A 402 5.67 0.77 -5.03
C GLU A 402 6.93 0.68 -4.17
N PHE A 403 7.45 -0.54 -4.06
CA PHE A 403 8.68 -0.85 -3.34
C PHE A 403 9.63 -1.62 -4.24
N LYS A 404 10.92 -1.30 -4.18
CA LYS A 404 11.97 -2.04 -4.88
C LYS A 404 12.45 -3.19 -4.00
N ASN A 405 12.54 -4.38 -4.58
CA ASN A 405 13.18 -5.52 -3.95
C ASN A 405 14.70 -5.32 -3.97
N GLU A 406 15.30 -5.06 -2.81
CA GLU A 406 16.75 -4.96 -2.62
C GLU A 406 17.31 -6.17 -1.86
N GLY A 407 16.48 -7.20 -1.68
CA GLY A 407 16.86 -8.45 -1.07
C GLY A 407 17.63 -9.37 -2.02
N ASN A 408 17.81 -10.61 -1.58
CA ASN A 408 18.43 -11.67 -2.39
C ASN A 408 17.42 -12.77 -2.80
N VAL A 409 16.13 -12.60 -2.48
CA VAL A 409 15.06 -13.54 -2.79
C VAL A 409 13.93 -12.84 -3.54
N THR A 410 13.30 -13.56 -4.47
CA THR A 410 12.07 -13.14 -5.14
C THR A 410 10.96 -12.97 -4.11
N TRP A 411 10.20 -11.87 -4.19
CA TRP A 411 8.97 -11.73 -3.42
C TRP A 411 7.84 -12.44 -4.13
N HIS A 412 7.09 -13.24 -3.39
CA HIS A 412 5.92 -13.94 -3.90
C HIS A 412 4.66 -13.42 -3.19
N ASN A 413 3.58 -13.21 -3.93
CA ASN A 413 2.27 -12.94 -3.33
C ASN A 413 1.50 -14.21 -2.94
N TYR A 414 2.20 -15.35 -2.96
CA TYR A 414 1.69 -16.66 -2.60
C TYR A 414 2.68 -17.38 -1.68
N GLY A 415 2.20 -18.36 -0.91
CA GLY A 415 3.03 -19.13 0.00
C GLY A 415 3.38 -18.38 1.29
N ILE A 416 4.57 -18.65 1.84
CA ILE A 416 5.06 -18.06 3.10
C ILE A 416 5.83 -16.77 2.84
N ASN A 417 5.93 -15.88 3.84
CA ASN A 417 6.65 -14.61 3.77
C ASN A 417 6.15 -13.66 2.66
N GLN A 418 4.84 -13.65 2.41
CA GLN A 418 4.25 -12.70 1.47
C GLN A 418 4.46 -11.27 1.98
N PRO A 419 4.89 -10.32 1.12
CA PRO A 419 4.90 -8.91 1.47
C PRO A 419 3.48 -8.38 1.57
N TYR A 420 3.24 -7.54 2.57
CA TYR A 420 2.00 -6.80 2.70
C TYR A 420 2.23 -5.40 3.26
N VAL A 421 1.34 -4.48 2.89
CA VAL A 421 1.30 -3.12 3.45
C VAL A 421 0.49 -3.17 4.75
N ILE A 422 1.02 -2.53 5.80
CA ILE A 422 0.39 -2.43 7.11
C ILE A 422 0.16 -0.97 7.51
N ALA A 423 -0.99 -0.68 8.12
CA ALA A 423 -1.28 0.60 8.77
C ALA A 423 -0.59 0.66 10.14
N LYS A 424 0.11 1.76 10.47
CA LYS A 424 0.88 1.85 11.73
C LYS A 424 0.03 2.03 12.98
N ASN A 425 -1.11 2.71 12.88
CA ASN A 425 -1.94 3.08 14.02
C ASN A 425 -3.38 2.54 13.86
N PRO A 426 -3.61 1.22 14.00
CA PRO A 426 -4.95 0.65 13.92
C PRO A 426 -5.79 0.97 15.18
N PRO A 427 -7.13 1.08 15.07
CA PRO A 427 -7.90 1.00 13.83
C PRO A 427 -7.70 2.24 12.95
N SER A 428 -7.54 2.03 11.64
CA SER A 428 -7.38 3.11 10.66
C SER A 428 -8.73 3.79 10.40
N VAL A 429 -8.77 5.13 10.44
CA VAL A 429 -9.97 5.88 10.03
C VAL A 429 -10.13 5.90 8.51
N LEU A 430 -9.12 5.44 7.77
CA LEU A 430 -9.09 5.34 6.32
C LEU A 430 -9.36 3.94 5.77
N LYS A 431 -9.71 2.96 6.64
CA LYS A 431 -9.91 1.57 6.26
C LYS A 431 -10.88 1.44 5.07
N GLY A 432 -10.36 0.92 3.96
CA GLY A 432 -11.12 0.61 2.75
C GLY A 432 -11.92 -0.69 2.87
N SER A 433 -12.86 -0.88 1.95
CA SER A 433 -13.67 -2.10 1.89
C SER A 433 -12.88 -3.35 1.46
N ASP A 434 -11.72 -3.19 0.84
CA ASP A 434 -10.85 -4.24 0.30
C ASP A 434 -9.70 -4.64 1.23
N TRP A 435 -9.60 -4.01 2.41
CA TRP A 435 -8.56 -4.36 3.39
C TRP A 435 -8.88 -5.71 4.02
N GLU A 436 -7.89 -6.59 4.09
CA GLU A 436 -8.06 -7.93 4.67
C GLU A 436 -8.30 -7.87 6.19
N ALA A 437 -7.67 -6.92 6.88
CA ALA A 437 -7.78 -6.74 8.32
C ALA A 437 -7.72 -5.26 8.74
N GLU A 438 -7.87 -4.98 10.03
CA GLU A 438 -7.74 -3.61 10.58
C GLU A 438 -6.37 -2.99 10.33
N SER A 439 -5.33 -3.83 10.21
CA SER A 439 -3.96 -3.39 10.00
C SER A 439 -3.39 -3.81 8.64
N ILE A 440 -3.86 -4.91 8.03
CA ILE A 440 -3.35 -5.40 6.74
C ILE A 440 -4.13 -4.76 5.60
N VAL A 441 -3.43 -3.91 4.85
CA VAL A 441 -3.99 -2.99 3.86
C VAL A 441 -4.05 -3.62 2.47
N ALA A 442 -2.94 -4.24 2.04
CA ALA A 442 -2.81 -4.85 0.71
C ALA A 442 -1.69 -5.88 0.67
N TYR A 443 -1.82 -6.85 -0.22
CA TYR A 443 -0.74 -7.72 -0.68
C TYR A 443 -0.18 -7.22 -2.01
N LEU A 444 0.93 -7.84 -2.43
CA LEU A 444 1.60 -7.54 -3.68
C LEU A 444 0.71 -7.90 -4.90
N ASP A 445 0.57 -6.96 -5.83
CA ASP A 445 -0.28 -7.10 -7.02
C ASP A 445 0.25 -8.17 -7.98
N SER A 446 1.57 -8.23 -8.14
CA SER A 446 2.24 -9.19 -9.03
C SER A 446 2.60 -10.48 -8.29
N PRO A 447 2.54 -11.64 -8.96
CA PRO A 447 2.85 -12.92 -8.33
C PRO A 447 4.32 -13.01 -7.89
N ASN A 448 5.22 -12.39 -8.64
CA ASN A 448 6.65 -12.48 -8.49
C ASN A 448 7.30 -11.10 -8.67
N VAL A 449 8.24 -10.74 -7.79
CA VAL A 449 9.11 -9.56 -7.94
C VAL A 449 10.54 -9.97 -7.60
N ALA A 450 11.38 -10.13 -8.61
CA ALA A 450 12.76 -10.59 -8.45
C ALA A 450 13.64 -9.54 -7.76
N PRO A 451 14.80 -9.93 -7.19
CA PRO A 451 15.79 -8.97 -6.70
C PRO A 451 16.13 -7.90 -7.75
N GLY A 452 16.01 -6.64 -7.37
CA GLY A 452 16.21 -5.47 -8.24
C GLY A 452 14.95 -4.93 -8.91
N GLU A 453 13.84 -5.68 -8.91
CA GLU A 453 12.56 -5.27 -9.50
C GLU A 453 11.69 -4.46 -8.53
N ILE A 454 10.61 -3.89 -9.07
CA ILE A 454 9.66 -3.04 -8.33
C ILE A 454 8.33 -3.79 -8.21
N GLY A 455 7.85 -3.95 -6.97
CA GLY A 455 6.53 -4.49 -6.65
C GLY A 455 5.54 -3.38 -6.32
N ARG A 456 4.31 -3.51 -6.81
CA ARG A 456 3.19 -2.60 -6.54
C ARG A 456 2.16 -3.25 -5.60
N PHE A 457 1.56 -2.42 -4.76
CA PHE A 457 0.49 -2.77 -3.85
C PHE A 457 -0.66 -1.79 -4.08
N THR A 458 -1.86 -2.31 -4.35
CA THR A 458 -3.05 -1.51 -4.62
C THR A 458 -4.14 -1.77 -3.59
N PHE A 459 -4.76 -0.71 -3.05
CA PHE A 459 -5.85 -0.78 -2.07
C PHE A 459 -6.76 0.45 -2.12
N ASN A 460 -7.96 0.36 -1.57
CA ASN A 460 -8.85 1.51 -1.41
C ASN A 460 -8.66 2.21 -0.06
N LEU A 461 -8.79 3.53 -0.08
CA LEU A 461 -8.89 4.37 1.11
C LEU A 461 -10.30 4.93 1.20
N LYS A 462 -10.95 4.79 2.37
CA LYS A 462 -12.28 5.33 2.62
C LYS A 462 -12.20 6.65 3.36
N ALA A 463 -12.88 7.68 2.85
CA ALA A 463 -12.96 8.95 3.56
C ALA A 463 -13.87 8.84 4.78
N PRO A 464 -13.44 9.30 5.96
CA PRO A 464 -14.33 9.46 7.11
C PRO A 464 -15.42 10.50 6.82
N ILE A 465 -16.48 10.50 7.64
CA ILE A 465 -17.65 11.35 7.43
C ILE A 465 -17.65 12.62 8.28
N ASP A 466 -16.78 12.68 9.27
CA ASP A 466 -16.77 13.63 10.38
C ASP A 466 -15.44 14.40 10.51
N LEU A 467 -14.53 14.24 9.55
CA LEU A 467 -13.24 14.94 9.49
C LEU A 467 -13.12 15.74 8.20
N LEU A 468 -12.45 16.90 8.28
CA LEU A 468 -12.09 17.72 7.11
C LEU A 468 -10.85 17.17 6.39
N GLU A 469 -9.89 16.69 7.16
CA GLU A 469 -8.64 16.11 6.69
C GLU A 469 -8.17 15.05 7.70
N THR A 470 -7.53 14.00 7.21
CA THR A 470 -6.81 13.03 8.04
C THR A 470 -5.52 12.59 7.35
N SER A 471 -4.52 12.19 8.13
CA SER A 471 -3.24 11.71 7.62
C SER A 471 -2.78 10.49 8.40
N GLU A 472 -2.43 9.41 7.68
CA GLU A 472 -1.98 8.16 8.27
C GLU A 472 -0.68 7.66 7.64
N SER A 473 0.08 6.91 8.44
CA SER A 473 1.35 6.30 8.02
C SER A 473 1.21 4.79 7.87
N PHE A 474 1.88 4.29 6.84
CA PHE A 474 1.86 2.90 6.41
C PHE A 474 3.29 2.39 6.26
N SER A 475 3.47 1.08 6.22
CA SER A 475 4.78 0.47 6.00
C SER A 475 4.66 -0.87 5.30
N LEU A 476 5.72 -1.32 4.64
CA LEU A 476 5.81 -2.69 4.13
C LEU A 476 6.28 -3.63 5.25
N ALA A 477 5.64 -4.79 5.37
CA ALA A 477 5.98 -5.83 6.32
C ALA A 477 6.07 -7.22 5.65
N PHE A 478 6.83 -8.10 6.29
CA PHE A 478 6.95 -9.52 5.96
C PHE A 478 6.94 -10.29 7.27
N ASP A 479 6.10 -11.32 7.41
CA ASP A 479 6.04 -12.15 8.63
C ASP A 479 6.01 -11.31 9.93
N ASN A 480 5.11 -10.32 9.97
CA ASN A 480 4.95 -9.36 11.07
C ASN A 480 6.16 -8.46 11.37
N LYS A 481 7.18 -8.45 10.51
CA LYS A 481 8.36 -7.58 10.63
C LYS A 481 8.28 -6.43 9.64
N ILE A 482 8.21 -5.21 10.17
CA ILE A 482 8.23 -3.98 9.39
C ILE A 482 9.61 -3.77 8.76
N GLN A 483 9.62 -3.51 7.46
CA GLN A 483 10.84 -3.22 6.71
C GLN A 483 11.35 -1.81 7.01
N LYS A 484 12.66 -1.66 7.21
CA LYS A 484 13.28 -0.34 7.39
C LYS A 484 13.14 0.46 6.10
N LYS A 485 12.89 1.78 6.21
CA LYS A 485 12.76 2.71 5.06
C LYS A 485 11.60 2.37 4.09
N SER A 486 10.60 1.62 4.57
CA SER A 486 9.37 1.37 3.81
C SER A 486 8.21 2.28 4.24
N GLU A 487 8.44 3.18 5.20
CA GLU A 487 7.39 4.04 5.73
C GLU A 487 6.99 5.12 4.73
N PHE A 488 5.69 5.29 4.57
CA PHE A 488 5.09 6.32 3.73
C PHE A 488 3.81 6.85 4.36
N GLN A 489 3.42 8.07 3.99
CA GLN A 489 2.27 8.77 4.56
C GLN A 489 1.26 9.12 3.47
N VAL A 490 -0.02 9.05 3.80
CA VAL A 490 -1.12 9.47 2.93
C VAL A 490 -1.98 10.47 3.67
N THR A 491 -2.26 11.60 3.03
CA THR A 491 -3.21 12.61 3.52
C THR A 491 -4.47 12.58 2.67
N VAL A 492 -5.62 12.40 3.33
CA VAL A 492 -6.94 12.45 2.68
C VAL A 492 -7.64 13.72 3.09
N LYS A 493 -7.94 14.56 2.11
CA LYS A 493 -8.85 15.71 2.23
C LYS A 493 -10.26 15.24 1.91
N ILE A 494 -11.18 15.44 2.85
CA ILE A 494 -12.55 14.98 2.70
C ILE A 494 -13.35 16.08 1.99
N THR A 495 -13.96 15.73 0.87
CA THR A 495 -14.79 16.65 0.07
C THR A 495 -16.27 16.31 0.21
N ASN A 496 -17.14 17.26 -0.18
CA ASN A 496 -18.58 17.08 -0.19
C ASN A 496 -19.21 16.68 1.16
N LEU A 497 -18.62 17.14 2.27
CA LEU A 497 -19.20 16.94 3.60
C LEU A 497 -20.61 17.51 3.70
N PRO A 498 -21.55 16.85 4.40
CA PRO A 498 -22.91 17.36 4.57
C PRO A 498 -22.89 18.76 5.21
N PHE A 499 -22.07 18.93 6.25
CA PHE A 499 -21.86 20.20 6.92
C PHE A 499 -20.36 20.48 7.06
N ALA A 500 -19.92 21.65 6.61
CA ALA A 500 -18.54 22.12 6.78
C ALA A 500 -18.53 23.65 6.76
N ALA A 501 -17.69 24.29 7.56
CA ALA A 501 -17.68 25.72 7.80
C ALA A 501 -16.26 26.25 7.87
N LYS A 502 -16.04 27.43 7.29
CA LYS A 502 -14.75 28.12 7.30
C LYS A 502 -14.90 29.57 7.73
N LEU A 503 -14.19 29.97 8.79
CA LEU A 503 -14.17 31.36 9.22
C LEU A 503 -13.61 32.25 8.10
N LYS A 504 -14.36 33.26 7.71
CA LYS A 504 -13.96 34.26 6.71
C LYS A 504 -13.54 35.57 7.36
N ASN A 505 -14.29 36.01 8.35
CA ASN A 505 -14.02 37.27 9.02
C ASN A 505 -14.53 37.22 10.47
N ARG A 506 -13.93 38.05 11.31
CA ARG A 506 -14.41 38.30 12.66
C ARG A 506 -14.08 39.74 13.09
N SER A 507 -14.98 40.36 13.83
CA SER A 507 -14.74 41.67 14.46
C SER A 507 -14.54 41.50 15.96
N ILE A 508 -13.30 41.34 16.40
CA ILE A 508 -12.96 41.24 17.83
C ILE A 508 -11.80 42.18 18.12
N ASN A 509 -11.99 43.10 19.05
CA ASN A 509 -10.91 43.92 19.57
C ASN A 509 -9.93 43.05 20.37
N LEU A 510 -8.65 43.21 20.10
CA LEU A 510 -7.58 42.52 20.81
C LEU A 510 -7.38 43.04 22.24
N ALA A 511 -8.03 44.15 22.60
CA ALA A 511 -8.02 44.71 23.94
C ALA A 511 -9.40 45.26 24.33
N MET A 512 -9.77 45.12 25.61
CA MET A 512 -10.97 45.68 26.21
C MET A 512 -10.66 46.22 27.61
N PHE A 513 -11.47 47.15 28.09
CA PHE A 513 -11.39 47.57 29.50
C PHE A 513 -12.25 46.68 30.40
N LEU A 514 -11.90 46.62 31.68
CA LEU A 514 -12.69 45.91 32.70
C LEU A 514 -14.18 46.24 32.62
N ASN A 515 -15.03 45.19 32.61
CA ASN A 515 -16.49 45.26 32.48
C ASN A 515 -17.03 45.91 31.18
N ASP A 516 -16.18 46.28 30.22
CA ASP A 516 -16.62 46.79 28.93
C ASP A 516 -17.40 45.71 28.16
N THR A 517 -18.27 46.14 27.26
CA THR A 517 -19.04 45.23 26.40
C THR A 517 -18.78 45.57 24.95
N GLN A 518 -18.51 44.55 24.15
CA GLN A 518 -18.23 44.70 22.73
C GLN A 518 -19.22 43.89 21.92
N LEU A 519 -19.88 44.53 20.95
CA LEU A 519 -20.64 43.83 19.93
C LEU A 519 -19.66 43.28 18.88
N VAL A 520 -19.67 41.98 18.66
CA VAL A 520 -18.77 41.27 17.74
C VAL A 520 -19.59 40.52 16.69
N THR A 521 -18.99 40.38 15.50
CA THR A 521 -19.55 39.62 14.39
C THR A 521 -18.58 38.52 13.95
N PHE A 522 -19.12 37.36 13.61
CA PHE A 522 -18.40 36.27 12.98
C PHE A 522 -19.05 35.91 11.65
N GLU A 523 -18.25 35.84 10.61
CA GLU A 523 -18.68 35.45 9.26
C GLU A 523 -18.07 34.10 8.93
N PHE A 524 -18.90 33.07 8.83
CA PHE A 524 -18.48 31.73 8.41
C PHE A 524 -19.03 31.41 7.03
N ARG A 525 -18.19 30.91 6.12
CA ARG A 525 -18.65 30.34 4.84
C ARG A 525 -19.12 28.92 5.07
N ASN A 526 -20.32 28.59 4.59
CA ASN A 526 -20.77 27.21 4.45
C ASN A 526 -20.01 26.53 3.31
N GLU A 527 -19.10 25.61 3.62
CA GLU A 527 -18.35 24.78 2.66
C GLU A 527 -18.97 23.38 2.49
N GLY A 528 -20.03 23.05 3.24
CA GLY A 528 -20.78 21.80 3.13
C GLY A 528 -21.81 21.81 2.00
N ILE A 529 -22.26 20.62 1.60
CA ILE A 529 -23.23 20.45 0.51
C ILE A 529 -24.68 20.73 0.95
N ASN A 530 -24.98 20.65 2.25
CA ASN A 530 -26.30 21.00 2.77
C ASN A 530 -26.38 22.49 3.07
N SER A 531 -27.51 23.11 2.73
CA SER A 531 -27.89 24.40 3.28
C SER A 531 -28.05 24.30 4.79
N TRP A 532 -27.60 25.33 5.52
CA TRP A 532 -27.88 25.43 6.95
C TRP A 532 -29.21 26.15 7.14
N LYS A 533 -30.16 25.52 7.83
CA LYS A 533 -31.37 26.22 8.30
C LYS A 533 -31.12 26.79 9.70
N LYS A 534 -31.77 27.91 9.99
CA LYS A 534 -31.65 28.55 11.30
C LYS A 534 -32.00 27.57 12.42
N GLY A 535 -31.18 27.52 13.47
CA GLY A 535 -31.29 26.53 14.55
C GLY A 535 -30.57 25.20 14.32
N GLU A 536 -30.11 24.88 13.10
CA GLU A 536 -29.36 23.64 12.83
C GLU A 536 -27.88 23.76 13.14
N VAL A 537 -27.31 24.96 12.95
CA VAL A 537 -25.91 25.27 13.18
C VAL A 537 -25.85 26.45 14.16
N ARG A 538 -25.11 26.28 15.25
CA ARG A 538 -24.97 27.27 16.32
C ARG A 538 -23.52 27.51 16.69
N LEU A 539 -23.19 28.75 17.00
CA LEU A 539 -21.84 29.15 17.41
C LEU A 539 -21.70 29.10 18.93
N ASN A 540 -20.92 28.18 19.48
CA ASN A 540 -20.58 28.15 20.90
C ASN A 540 -19.23 28.81 21.22
N ILE A 541 -19.10 29.25 22.46
CA ILE A 541 -17.95 30.01 22.97
C ILE A 541 -17.50 29.44 24.31
N TYR A 542 -16.22 29.09 24.37
CA TYR A 542 -15.60 28.45 25.52
C TYR A 542 -14.34 29.21 25.96
N ASP A 543 -13.97 29.02 27.22
CA ASP A 543 -12.59 29.23 27.68
C ASP A 543 -11.74 27.96 27.38
N LEU A 544 -10.53 27.91 27.92
CA LEU A 544 -9.72 26.68 27.96
C LEU A 544 -10.48 25.53 28.63
N ASP A 545 -10.15 24.30 28.23
CA ASP A 545 -10.71 23.05 28.78
C ASP A 545 -12.25 22.99 28.76
N ASP A 546 -12.84 23.59 27.71
CA ASP A 546 -14.28 23.64 27.44
C ASP A 546 -15.12 24.26 28.56
N GLN A 547 -14.50 25.10 29.38
CA GLN A 547 -15.18 25.84 30.44
C GLN A 547 -16.03 26.98 29.89
N ILE A 548 -16.95 27.48 30.72
CA ILE A 548 -17.75 28.68 30.42
C ILE A 548 -16.80 29.84 30.13
N SER A 549 -17.00 30.52 28.99
CA SER A 549 -16.18 31.67 28.63
C SER A 549 -16.21 32.76 29.71
N ARG A 550 -15.04 33.24 30.13
CA ARG A 550 -14.91 34.44 30.97
C ARG A 550 -15.48 35.71 30.34
N PHE A 551 -15.81 35.68 29.04
CA PHE A 551 -16.46 36.77 28.31
C PHE A 551 -17.99 36.65 28.23
N TYR A 552 -18.56 35.70 28.98
CA TYR A 552 -19.98 35.46 29.04
C TYR A 552 -20.78 36.75 29.29
N ASP A 553 -21.78 36.97 28.44
CA ASP A 553 -22.79 38.00 28.64
C ASP A 553 -24.17 37.36 28.79
N LYS A 554 -24.99 37.92 29.68
CA LYS A 554 -26.35 37.43 29.97
C LYS A 554 -27.32 37.48 28.78
N SER A 555 -26.95 38.18 27.69
CA SER A 555 -27.73 38.21 26.45
C SER A 555 -27.61 36.95 25.61
N TRP A 556 -26.70 36.03 25.95
CA TRP A 556 -26.55 34.76 25.24
C TRP A 556 -27.72 33.81 25.55
N ASN A 557 -28.03 32.92 24.60
CA ASN A 557 -29.10 31.94 24.74
C ASN A 557 -28.86 30.96 25.91
N ASP A 558 -27.60 30.62 26.18
CA ASP A 558 -27.15 29.85 27.33
C ASP A 558 -25.70 30.23 27.72
N GLN A 559 -25.13 29.55 28.71
CA GLN A 559 -23.76 29.80 29.20
C GLN A 559 -22.65 29.47 28.19
N TYR A 560 -22.94 28.70 27.13
CA TYR A 560 -21.99 28.35 26.07
C TYR A 560 -22.25 29.14 24.78
N GLY A 561 -23.24 30.01 24.78
CA GLY A 561 -23.50 30.92 23.70
C GLY A 561 -24.16 30.27 22.50
N GLN A 562 -25.10 29.33 22.63
CA GLN A 562 -25.90 28.68 21.56
C GLN A 562 -26.58 29.64 20.55
N LEU A 563 -25.79 30.40 19.78
CA LEU A 563 -26.23 31.53 18.99
C LEU A 563 -26.54 31.09 17.57
N ASP A 564 -27.69 31.53 17.05
CA ASP A 564 -28.07 31.32 15.67
C ASP A 564 -27.46 32.40 14.76
N PHE A 565 -27.24 32.04 13.50
CA PHE A 565 -26.89 33.01 12.48
C PHE A 565 -28.09 33.89 12.09
N GLU A 566 -27.82 35.06 11.51
CA GLU A 566 -28.82 36.07 11.17
C GLU A 566 -29.70 35.66 9.99
N GLU A 567 -29.11 35.03 8.98
CA GLU A 567 -29.78 34.58 7.76
C GLU A 567 -30.89 33.55 8.05
N THR A 568 -31.87 33.44 7.13
CA THR A 568 -32.94 32.43 7.24
C THR A 568 -32.46 31.04 6.81
N GLU A 569 -31.60 31.01 5.79
CA GLU A 569 -30.94 29.82 5.25
C GLU A 569 -29.57 30.23 4.68
N VAL A 570 -28.53 29.46 4.98
CA VAL A 570 -27.19 29.66 4.42
C VAL A 570 -26.88 28.52 3.47
N LYS A 571 -27.08 28.79 2.18
CA LYS A 571 -26.76 27.84 1.10
C LYS A 571 -25.25 27.59 1.01
N THR A 572 -24.86 26.48 0.38
CA THR A 572 -23.45 26.18 0.08
C THR A 572 -22.74 27.38 -0.55
N ASN A 573 -21.52 27.63 -0.10
CA ASN A 573 -20.65 28.76 -0.44
C ASN A 573 -21.18 30.16 -0.07
N LYS A 574 -22.27 30.27 0.69
CA LYS A 574 -22.75 31.54 1.26
C LYS A 574 -22.21 31.75 2.67
N ILE A 575 -22.36 32.98 3.17
CA ILE A 575 -21.87 33.40 4.48
C ILE A 575 -23.02 33.30 5.48
N ALA A 576 -22.72 32.77 6.66
CA ALA A 576 -23.52 32.85 7.87
C ALA A 576 -22.91 33.92 8.77
N THR A 577 -23.75 34.82 9.28
CA THR A 577 -23.34 35.93 10.13
C THR A 577 -23.86 35.69 11.55
N PHE A 578 -22.96 35.68 12.53
CA PHE A 578 -23.31 35.59 13.95
C PHE A 578 -22.95 36.90 14.63
N THR A 579 -23.90 37.52 15.32
CA THR A 579 -23.69 38.75 16.08
C THR A 579 -23.97 38.51 17.55
N LEU A 580 -23.05 38.91 18.42
CA LEU A 580 -23.20 38.75 19.86
C LEU A 580 -22.44 39.81 20.66
N LYS A 581 -22.70 39.88 21.97
CA LYS A 581 -21.94 40.73 22.89
C LYS A 581 -20.94 39.90 23.67
N LEU A 582 -19.68 40.31 23.67
CA LEU A 582 -18.68 39.83 24.62
C LEU A 582 -18.58 40.83 25.76
N LYS A 583 -18.57 40.36 27.01
CA LYS A 583 -18.38 41.21 28.18
C LYS A 583 -17.01 40.94 28.79
N ALA A 584 -16.17 41.96 28.92
CA ALA A 584 -14.86 41.80 29.54
C ALA A 584 -14.99 41.27 30.98
N PRO A 585 -14.15 40.32 31.40
CA PRO A 585 -14.11 39.84 32.78
C PRO A 585 -13.70 40.97 33.74
N ARG A 586 -13.89 40.73 35.04
CA ARG A 586 -13.51 41.67 36.11
C ARG A 586 -12.05 41.56 36.54
N GLU A 587 -11.26 40.76 35.83
CA GLU A 587 -9.87 40.49 36.13
C GLU A 587 -8.98 41.01 35.01
N LEU A 588 -7.83 41.59 35.37
CA LEU A 588 -6.82 42.01 34.42
C LEU A 588 -6.06 40.79 33.91
N GLY A 589 -5.68 40.82 32.63
CA GLY A 589 -4.89 39.72 32.06
C GLY A 589 -5.08 39.54 30.57
N ILE A 590 -4.60 38.41 30.07
CA ILE A 590 -4.74 37.97 28.68
C ILE A 590 -5.55 36.68 28.70
N PHE A 591 -6.61 36.64 27.89
CA PHE A 591 -7.60 35.56 27.93
C PHE A 591 -7.81 34.99 26.52
N LYS A 592 -7.86 33.66 26.39
CA LYS A 592 -8.19 32.95 25.15
C LYS A 592 -9.69 32.66 25.13
N ASN A 593 -10.36 32.92 24.01
CA ASN A 593 -11.72 32.44 23.76
C ASN A 593 -11.72 31.49 22.57
N ILE A 594 -12.36 30.34 22.72
CA ILE A 594 -12.48 29.30 21.69
C ILE A 594 -13.90 29.33 21.12
N TYR A 595 -14.01 29.31 19.80
CA TYR A 595 -15.26 29.42 19.04
C TYR A 595 -15.49 28.12 18.28
N ARG A 596 -16.66 27.49 18.47
CA ARG A 596 -17.02 26.23 17.82
C ARG A 596 -18.41 26.31 17.19
N LEU A 597 -18.50 26.09 15.88
CA LEU A 597 -19.78 25.81 15.24
C LEU A 597 -20.17 24.36 15.50
N ILE A 598 -21.37 24.16 16.06
CA ILE A 598 -21.94 22.85 16.34
C ILE A 598 -23.17 22.68 15.45
N GLY A 599 -23.21 21.60 14.68
CA GLY A 599 -24.40 21.22 13.92
C GLY A 599 -24.84 19.80 14.26
N LYS A 600 -26.09 19.60 14.74
CA LYS A 600 -26.73 18.29 14.98
C LYS A 600 -25.79 17.10 15.35
N ASN A 601 -24.86 17.32 16.29
CA ASN A 601 -23.85 16.37 16.83
C ASN A 601 -22.56 16.15 16.02
N GLU A 602 -22.22 16.99 15.04
CA GLU A 602 -20.96 16.91 14.27
C GLU A 602 -20.16 18.22 14.40
N ILE A 603 -18.83 18.09 14.44
CA ILE A 603 -17.91 19.23 14.37
C ILE A 603 -17.78 19.62 12.90
N ILE A 604 -18.27 20.81 12.56
CA ILE A 604 -18.32 21.24 11.15
C ILE A 604 -17.19 22.21 10.79
N GLN A 605 -16.23 22.48 11.68
CA GLN A 605 -15.15 23.45 11.44
C GLN A 605 -13.84 23.09 12.14
N GLU A 606 -12.74 23.69 11.66
CA GLU A 606 -11.49 23.80 12.43
C GLU A 606 -11.68 24.66 13.70
N GLU A 607 -10.89 24.39 14.75
CA GLU A 607 -10.93 25.19 15.99
C GLU A 607 -10.54 26.64 15.73
N ASN A 608 -11.44 27.58 16.03
CA ASN A 608 -11.19 29.00 15.93
C ASN A 608 -11.02 29.60 17.32
N HIS A 609 -10.10 30.56 17.50
CA HIS A 609 -9.94 31.25 18.78
C HIS A 609 -9.51 32.71 18.64
N SER A 610 -9.67 33.48 19.70
CA SER A 610 -9.14 34.83 19.87
C SER A 610 -8.35 34.93 21.17
N VAL A 611 -7.45 35.91 21.25
CA VAL A 611 -6.73 36.28 22.46
C VAL A 611 -6.98 37.75 22.71
N THR A 612 -7.59 38.08 23.85
CA THR A 612 -8.00 39.44 24.21
C THR A 612 -7.33 39.85 25.52
N ARG A 613 -6.70 41.03 25.52
CA ARG A 613 -6.12 41.65 26.70
C ARG A 613 -7.16 42.49 27.44
N ILE A 614 -7.24 42.37 28.76
CA ILE A 614 -8.13 43.16 29.61
C ILE A 614 -7.30 44.12 30.44
N ASP A 615 -7.51 45.40 30.17
CA ASP A 615 -6.78 46.51 30.79
C ASP A 615 -7.69 47.26 31.79
N SER A 616 -7.08 47.97 32.73
CA SER A 616 -7.82 48.96 33.52
C SER A 616 -7.86 50.29 32.76
N PRO A 617 -9.02 50.96 32.66
CA PRO A 617 -9.08 52.31 32.12
C PRO A 617 -8.42 53.33 33.08
N TYR A 618 -8.18 52.94 34.33
CA TYR A 618 -7.56 53.77 35.35
C TYR A 618 -6.13 53.29 35.61
N GLN A 619 -5.16 54.13 35.26
CA GLN A 619 -3.75 53.86 35.51
C GLN A 619 -3.10 55.11 36.10
N ALA A 620 -2.17 54.91 37.03
CA ALA A 620 -1.52 55.98 37.75
C ALA A 620 -0.01 55.81 37.75
N LYS A 621 0.70 56.93 37.96
CA LYS A 621 2.13 56.93 38.22
C LYS A 621 2.41 57.89 39.35
N LEU A 622 3.10 57.43 40.40
CA LEU A 622 3.51 58.33 41.47
C LEU A 622 4.48 59.39 40.91
N VAL A 623 4.11 60.66 41.03
CA VAL A 623 4.91 61.81 40.56
C VAL A 623 5.78 62.34 41.68
N SER A 624 5.19 62.57 42.85
CA SER A 624 5.91 63.15 43.99
C SER A 624 5.20 62.85 45.30
N GLN A 625 5.97 62.77 46.37
CA GLN A 625 5.50 62.63 47.74
C GLN A 625 6.50 63.34 48.67
N ASN A 626 6.04 63.83 49.83
CA ASN A 626 6.89 64.50 50.83
C ASN A 626 6.89 63.81 52.21
N ILE A 627 6.57 62.51 52.28
CA ILE A 627 6.72 61.65 53.46
C ILE A 627 8.22 61.56 53.79
N PRO A 628 8.66 62.03 54.98
CA PRO A 628 10.07 62.03 55.36
C PRO A 628 10.60 60.62 55.63
N LEU A 629 11.89 60.38 55.35
CA LEU A 629 12.55 59.11 55.68
C LEU A 629 12.75 58.90 57.19
N ALA A 630 12.79 59.98 57.98
CA ALA A 630 12.95 59.93 59.43
C ALA A 630 12.16 61.06 60.11
N VAL A 631 11.54 60.75 61.25
CA VAL A 631 10.70 61.68 62.02
C VAL A 631 10.84 61.42 63.53
N LEU A 632 10.56 62.43 64.36
CA LEU A 632 10.48 62.23 65.81
C LEU A 632 9.08 61.74 66.19
N ASN A 633 8.99 60.93 67.24
CA ASN A 633 7.78 60.21 67.66
C ASN A 633 6.60 61.10 68.11
N TYR A 634 6.76 62.42 68.11
CA TYR A 634 5.72 63.42 68.38
C TYR A 634 5.33 64.26 67.15
N TRP A 635 5.95 64.03 65.99
CA TRP A 635 5.69 64.83 64.79
C TRP A 635 4.31 64.56 64.18
N LYS A 636 3.66 65.64 63.73
CA LYS A 636 2.51 65.61 62.81
C LYS A 636 2.92 66.19 61.48
N ILE A 637 2.86 65.39 60.43
CA ILE A 637 3.47 65.70 59.14
C ILE A 637 2.35 65.96 58.13
N PRO A 638 2.20 67.19 57.61
CA PRO A 638 1.32 67.44 56.48
C PRO A 638 1.95 66.83 55.22
N VAL A 639 1.29 65.84 54.66
CA VAL A 639 1.73 65.08 53.50
C VAL A 639 0.91 65.47 52.28
N THR A 640 1.59 65.67 51.17
CA THR A 640 1.01 65.81 49.83
C THR A 640 1.57 64.70 48.95
N VAL A 641 0.67 63.90 48.40
CA VAL A 641 1.01 62.84 47.43
C VAL A 641 0.39 63.21 46.10
N LYS A 642 1.18 63.10 45.02
CA LYS A 642 0.74 63.42 43.66
C LYS A 642 0.93 62.22 42.76
N PHE A 643 -0.12 61.87 42.03
CA PHE A 643 -0.09 60.85 40.98
C PHE A 643 -0.48 61.46 39.63
N GLU A 644 0.19 61.06 38.57
CA GLU A 644 -0.17 61.37 37.18
C GLU A 644 -1.18 60.32 36.69
N ASN A 645 -2.26 60.76 36.06
CA ASN A 645 -3.20 59.88 35.39
C ASN A 645 -2.63 59.41 34.05
N THR A 646 -2.09 58.19 34.02
CA THR A 646 -1.54 57.59 32.80
C THR A 646 -2.57 56.73 32.06
N GLY A 647 -3.77 56.57 32.61
CA GLY A 647 -4.89 55.88 32.00
C GLY A 647 -5.70 56.78 31.08
N ILE A 648 -6.72 56.20 30.44
CA ILE A 648 -7.65 56.94 29.57
C ILE A 648 -8.90 57.43 30.33
N GLY A 649 -9.23 56.80 31.45
CA GLY A 649 -10.36 57.16 32.29
C GLY A 649 -10.07 58.45 33.05
N THR A 650 -11.01 59.40 33.02
CA THR A 650 -10.89 60.61 33.84
C THR A 650 -11.12 60.26 35.30
N TRP A 651 -10.21 60.66 36.19
CA TRP A 651 -10.40 60.47 37.63
C TRP A 651 -11.37 61.53 38.15
N ASP A 652 -12.29 61.12 39.00
CA ASP A 652 -13.24 62.00 39.68
C ASP A 652 -13.08 61.88 41.20
N GLN A 653 -14.02 62.48 41.94
CA GLN A 653 -14.04 62.47 43.40
C GLN A 653 -14.31 61.08 44.03
N ASN A 654 -14.60 60.05 43.21
CA ASN A 654 -14.67 58.67 43.70
C ASN A 654 -13.29 58.03 43.80
N LEU A 655 -12.25 58.59 43.16
CA LEU A 655 -10.88 58.12 43.34
C LEU A 655 -10.37 58.56 44.73
N ILE A 656 -10.05 57.58 45.56
CA ILE A 656 -9.51 57.77 46.90
C ILE A 656 -8.10 57.19 47.01
N LEU A 657 -7.28 57.79 47.87
CA LEU A 657 -6.01 57.25 48.30
C LEU A 657 -6.18 56.57 49.65
N ASN A 658 -5.95 55.26 49.72
CA ASN A 658 -5.87 54.51 50.96
C ASN A 658 -4.44 54.54 51.50
N VAL A 659 -4.31 54.63 52.83
CA VAL A 659 -3.02 54.54 53.52
C VAL A 659 -3.09 53.50 54.63
N TYR A 660 -2.29 52.44 54.49
CA TYR A 660 -2.25 51.32 55.42
C TYR A 660 -0.83 50.80 55.68
N ASP A 661 -0.70 50.03 56.77
CA ASP A 661 0.50 49.24 57.07
C ASP A 661 0.43 47.87 56.34
N LEU A 662 1.53 47.11 56.36
CA LEU A 662 1.63 45.78 55.75
C LEU A 662 0.44 44.87 56.11
N GLY A 663 -0.15 44.22 55.10
CA GLY A 663 -1.34 43.37 55.24
C GLY A 663 -2.65 44.15 55.32
N LYS A 664 -2.70 45.38 54.77
CA LYS A 664 -3.88 46.27 54.75
C LYS A 664 -4.42 46.58 56.14
N LYS A 665 -3.53 46.68 57.14
CA LYS A 665 -3.88 47.04 58.52
C LYS A 665 -3.97 48.56 58.67
N THR A 666 -4.79 49.04 59.61
CA THR A 666 -4.84 50.46 59.99
C THR A 666 -3.43 51.01 60.20
N SER A 667 -3.10 52.11 59.54
CA SER A 667 -1.75 52.66 59.65
C SER A 667 -1.45 53.11 61.08
N ARG A 668 -0.25 52.78 61.57
CA ARG A 668 0.24 53.27 62.87
C ARG A 668 0.48 54.78 62.88
N PHE A 669 0.49 55.41 61.71
CA PHE A 669 0.60 56.87 61.55
C PHE A 669 -0.75 57.59 61.49
N LYS A 670 -1.84 56.89 61.81
CA LYS A 670 -3.20 57.46 61.80
C LYS A 670 -3.27 58.69 62.72
N ASP A 671 -3.74 59.82 62.17
CA ASP A 671 -4.13 60.99 62.96
C ASP A 671 -5.64 60.95 63.28
N SER A 672 -6.03 61.64 64.35
CA SER A 672 -7.43 61.91 64.70
C SER A 672 -8.26 62.58 63.60
N SER A 673 -7.61 63.29 62.65
CA SER A 673 -8.28 63.99 61.55
C SER A 673 -8.75 63.08 60.42
N TRP A 674 -8.40 61.79 60.43
CA TRP A 674 -8.79 60.86 59.38
C TRP A 674 -10.28 60.55 59.49
N GLU A 675 -11.04 60.73 58.41
CA GLU A 675 -12.50 60.52 58.39
C GLU A 675 -12.92 59.08 58.71
N ASN A 676 -12.04 58.10 58.48
CA ASN A 676 -12.27 56.71 58.84
C ASN A 676 -10.97 56.00 59.27
N THR A 677 -11.13 54.82 59.88
CA THR A 677 -10.00 53.98 60.33
C THR A 677 -9.17 53.39 59.19
N GLN A 678 -9.65 53.46 57.96
CA GLN A 678 -9.01 52.86 56.77
C GLN A 678 -8.07 53.82 56.03
N GLY A 679 -7.98 55.09 56.46
CA GLY A 679 -7.05 56.06 55.87
C GLY A 679 -7.37 56.42 54.44
N GLN A 680 -8.65 56.67 54.14
CA GLN A 680 -9.11 57.05 52.82
C GLN A 680 -9.09 58.58 52.67
N PHE A 681 -8.41 59.07 51.64
CA PHE A 681 -8.30 60.50 51.34
C PHE A 681 -8.84 60.79 49.95
N SER A 682 -9.67 61.82 49.86
CA SER A 682 -10.30 62.23 48.60
C SER A 682 -9.32 62.99 47.71
N LEU A 683 -9.49 62.82 46.40
CA LEU A 683 -8.80 63.62 45.38
C LEU A 683 -9.16 65.11 45.54
N LYS A 684 -8.19 66.01 45.44
CA LYS A 684 -8.47 67.45 45.58
C LYS A 684 -9.15 68.04 44.33
N GLU A 685 -8.75 67.56 43.16
CA GLU A 685 -9.22 68.03 41.86
C GLU A 685 -10.60 67.44 41.54
N LYS A 686 -11.53 68.25 41.01
CA LYS A 686 -12.86 67.77 40.61
C LYS A 686 -12.80 66.70 39.50
N ALA A 687 -11.80 66.82 38.62
CA ALA A 687 -11.51 65.87 37.57
C ALA A 687 -10.02 65.93 37.19
N VAL A 688 -9.40 64.78 36.90
CA VAL A 688 -8.01 64.68 36.42
C VAL A 688 -8.02 63.87 35.12
N LYS A 689 -7.75 64.53 33.99
CA LYS A 689 -7.73 63.86 32.67
C LYS A 689 -6.43 63.09 32.49
N SER A 690 -6.36 62.28 31.43
CA SER A 690 -5.13 61.60 31.03
C SER A 690 -3.99 62.62 30.84
N GLY A 691 -2.83 62.33 31.44
CA GLY A 691 -1.64 63.20 31.50
C GLY A 691 -1.64 64.25 32.63
N ASP A 692 -2.79 64.50 33.27
CA ASP A 692 -2.87 65.47 34.37
C ASP A 692 -2.47 64.85 35.71
N ILE A 693 -2.20 65.71 36.70
CA ILE A 693 -1.77 65.31 38.05
C ILE A 693 -2.92 65.47 39.03
N GLY A 694 -3.24 64.39 39.75
CA GLY A 694 -4.12 64.38 40.91
C GLY A 694 -3.35 64.53 42.22
N THR A 695 -3.92 65.29 43.17
CA THR A 695 -3.31 65.62 44.45
C THR A 695 -4.15 65.08 45.60
N PHE A 696 -3.48 64.41 46.55
CA PHE A 696 -4.04 63.97 47.82
C PHE A 696 -3.30 64.64 48.97
N GLN A 697 -4.05 65.11 49.95
CA GLN A 697 -3.50 65.75 51.15
C GLN A 697 -3.97 65.01 52.40
N LEU A 698 -3.04 64.76 53.32
CA LEU A 698 -3.27 64.04 54.55
C LEU A 698 -2.31 64.48 55.65
N ILE A 699 -2.59 64.09 56.89
CA ILE A 699 -1.68 64.29 58.03
C ILE A 699 -1.27 62.91 58.55
N LEU A 700 0.03 62.65 58.61
CA LEU A 700 0.59 61.47 59.26
C LEU A 700 1.09 61.87 60.65
N LYS A 701 0.59 61.22 61.72
CA LYS A 701 1.07 61.42 63.09
C LYS A 701 2.05 60.30 63.45
N ALA A 702 3.29 60.63 63.77
CA ALA A 702 4.27 59.62 64.17
C ALA A 702 3.79 58.83 65.42
N PRO A 703 3.94 57.49 65.45
CA PRO A 703 3.61 56.69 66.62
C PRO A 703 4.65 56.88 67.72
N GLU A 704 4.28 56.61 68.98
CA GLU A 704 5.20 56.74 70.13
C GLU A 704 6.38 55.74 70.08
N GLY A 705 6.12 54.55 69.51
CA GLY A 705 7.11 53.49 69.38
C GLY A 705 8.23 53.86 68.39
N LYS A 706 9.48 53.63 68.79
CA LYS A 706 10.63 53.72 67.89
C LYS A 706 10.62 52.55 66.91
N GLY A 707 11.11 52.79 65.70
CA GLY A 707 11.33 51.72 64.73
C GLY A 707 11.15 52.15 63.30
N VAL A 708 11.04 51.17 62.41
CA VAL A 708 10.86 51.37 60.97
C VAL A 708 9.44 50.97 60.60
N TYR A 709 8.76 51.86 59.89
CA TYR A 709 7.35 51.72 59.54
C TYR A 709 7.17 51.81 58.03
N LEU A 710 6.33 50.93 57.48
CA LEU A 710 5.99 50.89 56.06
C LEU A 710 4.64 51.58 55.85
N HIS A 711 4.61 52.53 54.93
CA HIS A 711 3.39 53.15 54.40
C HIS A 711 3.09 52.55 53.05
N ILE A 712 1.93 51.92 52.90
CA ILE A 712 1.42 51.51 51.59
C ILE A 712 0.31 52.49 51.22
N LEU A 713 0.53 53.18 50.11
CA LEU A 713 -0.37 54.13 49.47
C LEU A 713 -1.06 53.41 48.31
N GLU A 714 -2.38 53.28 48.31
CA GLU A 714 -3.12 52.57 47.25
C GLU A 714 -4.27 53.45 46.74
N LEU A 715 -4.24 53.77 45.44
CA LEU A 715 -5.39 54.39 44.77
C LEU A 715 -6.50 53.37 44.55
N LYS A 716 -7.73 53.73 44.91
CA LYS A 716 -8.93 52.90 44.75
C LYS A 716 -10.11 53.73 44.30
N ILE A 717 -11.00 53.16 43.50
CA ILE A 717 -12.27 53.78 43.14
C ILE A 717 -13.32 53.37 44.18
N LYS A 718 -13.84 54.35 44.92
CA LYS A 718 -14.82 54.15 45.98
C LYS A 718 -16.11 53.52 45.41
N GLY A 719 -16.58 52.45 46.06
CA GLY A 719 -17.79 51.73 45.64
C GLY A 719 -17.63 50.89 44.37
N SER A 720 -16.40 50.69 43.88
CA SER A 720 -16.11 49.92 42.67
C SER A 720 -15.03 48.87 42.93
N ASP A 721 -15.13 47.75 42.21
CA ASP A 721 -14.10 46.69 42.19
C ASP A 721 -13.01 46.96 41.13
N LEU A 722 -13.09 48.09 40.41
CA LEU A 722 -12.11 48.46 39.40
C LEU A 722 -10.74 48.78 40.04
N VAL A 723 -9.69 48.16 39.51
CA VAL A 723 -8.31 48.33 39.96
C VAL A 723 -7.69 49.55 39.29
N VAL A 724 -6.92 50.36 40.02
CA VAL A 724 -6.07 51.40 39.44
C VAL A 724 -4.68 50.82 39.19
N GLN A 725 -4.35 50.54 37.94
CA GLN A 725 -3.07 49.93 37.59
C GLN A 725 -1.92 50.88 37.94
N ASN A 726 -0.86 50.37 38.56
CA ASN A 726 0.29 51.15 39.04
C ASN A 726 -0.09 52.26 40.05
N GLY A 727 -1.28 52.19 40.66
CA GLY A 727 -1.76 53.12 41.68
C GLY A 727 -1.30 52.82 43.10
N GLU A 728 -0.37 51.88 43.29
CA GLU A 728 0.20 51.56 44.60
C GLU A 728 1.64 52.09 44.72
N ALA A 729 2.00 52.64 45.88
CA ALA A 729 3.35 53.01 46.24
C ALA A 729 3.66 52.63 47.69
N SER A 730 4.85 52.09 47.93
CA SER A 730 5.33 51.71 49.26
C SER A 730 6.50 52.61 49.69
N LEU A 731 6.43 53.15 50.90
CA LEU A 731 7.42 54.09 51.46
C LEU A 731 7.78 53.68 52.89
N ILE A 732 9.01 53.95 53.32
CA ILE A 732 9.49 53.60 54.66
C ILE A 732 9.86 54.87 55.42
N THR A 733 9.42 54.94 56.68
CA THR A 733 9.78 56.02 57.61
C THR A 733 10.37 55.42 58.89
N ARG A 734 11.52 55.94 59.33
CA ARG A 734 12.11 55.66 60.64
C ARG A 734 11.54 56.63 61.68
N VAL A 735 11.17 56.12 62.84
CA VAL A 735 10.71 56.92 63.98
C VAL A 735 11.76 56.87 65.08
N ASP A 736 12.29 58.03 65.42
CA ASP A 736 13.27 58.28 66.48
C ASP A 736 12.58 58.98 67.68
N SER A 737 13.19 58.98 68.87
CA SER A 737 12.69 59.74 70.05
C SER A 737 13.02 61.21 69.97
#